data_AF-A0AA38HVR4-F1
#
_entry.id   AF-A0AA38HVR4-F1
#
_cell.length_a   1.000
_cell.length_b   1.000
_cell.length_c   1.000
_cell.angle_alpha   90.00
_cell.angle_beta   90.00
_cell.angle_gamma   90.00
#
_symmetry.space_group_name_H-M   'P 1'
#
loop_
_entity.id
_entity.type
_entity.pdbx_description
1 polymer ?
#
loop_
_entity_poly.entity_id
_entity_poly.type
_entity_poly.pdbx_seq_one_letter_code
_entity_poly.pdbx_strand_id
1 'polypeptide(L)'
;MPRRCCVPACKSNYDSEIKKTNTTVTTFSFPKDPARKNVWIRAIPRKDWTPSATSAVCINHFNDRHVVKYQVCVKPNGERQQVLLKYPKLTKDAVPQIFKNLPGYLSVDLVPERKDPEQRRIQLEKQHAAKIEQFLLSDNINGYDNFVNNFKNHLQNLSEWSFKVVEDGVWCYVLNIDHQTDCEIQELTVVCSVNIRNDLGVKVFVKGNEISYNDLRWLFTGTLKLTKWSQFENLLLRYKNVPHREDTVPEHYINKAYIFLEKAHALLNDDHEYKYKKYLDSILQQLKMLCQKKSKYSSSVLLFAFMIYSQSVPAYNILRDYFFLPHKRYLQQLSSGFNVSTNDSTSTTHYIEHLASHLTEREKYVALLIDEIYVHSHISFKNNNIVGMAENHPTQAAKTVVTFMITAVFGNFKEVVRLYPVNNLTGEELKHAALETINVVQKCDFKVILIITDNNRLNQNFFKNLVSGDTFCNPLHSNMPIFLTYDFVHLFKNIYNNWLNRKDNLKTFTYPDFNNFEHVKQARLEHIRIFYNQEKELMVKKAFKLNRKTLYPNNFERQNVKLSDNVFHDTTIAALKTIPAYHETADFLQIIRNWWDIVNTKNIVKGIAKRNRFSGPIHSMDDEKIQFLKKFLLWLEKWSTLNKDGLSKDTASALFRSTSILLKFAEYSLTTLKVNYILPEKCETDNLEERFGLYRRLSGSNYHVSVRQILESEKKCRLRRLFQSVGAGTISLKDALNYDVSEVSDEDISDFAVILEDSFHLEEVVPDEAVQNYICGYVSHSVLKSLSCSLCEQLLRVGKGCGTGDVYFDHLQRGGLSVPSHEIKYVFNQMASIFQFIITSEDYEKKFFQYSNHKNIITKLTMRRLQENDFF
;
A
#
# COMPACT_ATOMS: atom_id res chain seq x y z
N MET A 1 -3.45 -124.05 18.45
CA MET A 1 -4.89 -124.08 18.13
C MET A 1 -5.39 -122.65 17.91
N PRO A 2 -6.25 -122.41 16.91
CA PRO A 2 -6.83 -121.08 16.69
C PRO A 2 -7.67 -120.66 17.91
N ARG A 3 -7.61 -119.37 18.29
CA ARG A 3 -8.38 -118.88 19.44
C ARG A 3 -9.86 -118.84 19.07
N ARG A 4 -10.73 -119.24 20.01
CA ARG A 4 -12.18 -119.17 19.86
C ARG A 4 -12.66 -117.73 20.00
N CYS A 5 -13.65 -117.33 19.21
CA CYS A 5 -14.21 -115.99 19.34
C CYS A 5 -15.04 -115.86 20.63
N CYS A 6 -14.83 -114.81 21.41
CA CYS A 6 -15.54 -114.58 22.67
C CYS A 6 -16.89 -113.87 22.54
N VAL A 7 -17.27 -113.45 21.32
CA VAL A 7 -18.52 -112.73 21.05
C VAL A 7 -19.72 -113.69 21.16
N PRO A 8 -20.79 -113.33 21.88
CA PRO A 8 -21.96 -114.20 22.03
C PRO A 8 -22.56 -114.61 20.69
N ALA A 9 -23.04 -115.86 20.61
CA ALA A 9 -23.60 -116.49 19.41
C ALA A 9 -22.65 -116.62 18.20
N CYS A 10 -21.35 -116.28 18.33
CA CYS A 10 -20.34 -116.55 17.32
C CYS A 10 -19.63 -117.89 17.58
N LYS A 11 -19.67 -118.79 16.60
CA LYS A 11 -19.00 -120.11 16.67
C LYS A 11 -17.68 -120.17 15.89
N SER A 12 -17.11 -119.03 15.49
CA SER A 12 -15.84 -119.01 14.76
C SER A 12 -14.72 -119.66 15.58
N ASN A 13 -13.99 -120.57 14.93
CA ASN A 13 -12.91 -121.39 15.48
C ASN A 13 -13.31 -122.33 16.63
N TYR A 14 -14.61 -122.62 16.82
CA TYR A 14 -15.04 -123.74 17.66
C TYR A 14 -14.89 -125.05 16.87
N ASP A 15 -14.58 -126.15 17.55
CA ASP A 15 -14.27 -127.44 16.90
C ASP A 15 -15.42 -127.94 16.01
N SER A 16 -16.67 -127.62 16.38
CA SER A 16 -17.87 -127.92 15.60
C SER A 16 -17.89 -127.24 14.23
N GLU A 17 -17.35 -126.02 14.13
CA GLU A 17 -17.35 -125.24 12.90
C GLU A 17 -16.12 -125.54 12.04
N ILE A 18 -14.96 -125.72 12.67
CA ILE A 18 -13.72 -126.09 11.98
C ILE A 18 -13.86 -127.44 11.27
N LYS A 19 -14.52 -128.43 11.90
CA LYS A 19 -14.83 -129.72 11.24
C LYS A 19 -15.78 -129.58 10.05
N LYS A 20 -16.58 -128.50 10.00
CA LYS A 20 -17.61 -128.28 8.97
C LYS A 20 -17.08 -127.50 7.77
N THR A 21 -16.25 -126.48 8.00
CA THR A 21 -15.76 -125.57 6.96
C THR A 21 -14.31 -125.84 6.54
N ASN A 22 -13.61 -126.73 7.24
CA ASN A 22 -12.18 -127.06 7.09
C ASN A 22 -11.24 -125.85 7.02
N THR A 23 -11.67 -124.71 7.58
CA THR A 23 -10.98 -123.42 7.51
C THR A 23 -11.02 -122.70 8.86
N THR A 24 -9.95 -121.97 9.19
CA THR A 24 -9.87 -121.19 10.43
C THR A 24 -9.98 -119.70 10.11
N VAL A 25 -10.67 -118.96 10.96
CA VAL A 25 -10.89 -117.53 10.82
C VAL A 25 -9.86 -116.76 11.64
N THR A 26 -9.31 -115.67 11.10
CA THR A 26 -8.36 -114.82 11.84
C THR A 26 -9.03 -114.20 13.07
N THR A 27 -8.35 -114.25 14.21
CA THR A 27 -8.81 -113.66 15.48
C THR A 27 -7.79 -112.69 16.04
N PHE A 28 -8.30 -111.61 16.65
CA PHE A 28 -7.52 -110.55 17.26
C PHE A 28 -7.63 -110.61 18.78
N SER A 29 -6.49 -110.53 19.48
CA SER A 29 -6.48 -110.35 20.93
C SER A 29 -6.95 -108.96 21.32
N PHE A 30 -7.46 -108.82 22.54
CA PHE A 30 -7.81 -107.50 23.08
C PHE A 30 -6.60 -106.54 23.09
N PRO A 31 -6.80 -105.23 22.87
CA PRO A 31 -5.74 -104.23 22.93
C PRO A 31 -5.04 -104.21 24.30
N LYS A 32 -3.73 -103.92 24.30
CA LYS A 32 -2.94 -103.72 25.54
C LYS A 32 -3.29 -102.41 26.26
N ASP A 33 -3.72 -101.40 25.51
CA ASP A 33 -4.14 -100.11 26.05
C ASP A 33 -5.45 -100.24 26.85
N PRO A 34 -5.49 -99.89 28.16
CA PRO A 34 -6.66 -100.03 29.02
C PRO A 34 -7.89 -99.28 28.50
N ALA A 35 -7.71 -98.08 27.95
CA ALA A 35 -8.82 -97.26 27.46
C ALA A 35 -9.50 -97.95 26.27
N ARG A 36 -8.71 -98.39 25.30
CA ARG A 36 -9.22 -99.09 24.12
C ARG A 36 -9.75 -100.49 24.44
N LYS A 37 -9.14 -101.21 25.39
CA LYS A 37 -9.65 -102.48 25.89
C LYS A 37 -11.05 -102.33 26.49
N ASN A 38 -11.28 -101.28 27.28
CA ASN A 38 -12.60 -100.98 27.84
C ASN A 38 -13.64 -100.65 26.76
N VAL A 39 -13.25 -99.98 25.67
CA VAL A 39 -14.16 -99.74 24.53
C VAL A 39 -14.59 -101.05 23.88
N TRP A 40 -13.68 -102.01 23.67
CA TRP A 40 -14.04 -103.33 23.13
C TRP A 40 -14.94 -104.13 24.08
N ILE A 41 -14.69 -104.07 25.39
CA ILE A 41 -15.52 -104.77 26.39
C ILE A 41 -16.94 -104.21 26.38
N ARG A 42 -17.10 -102.88 26.33
CA ARG A 42 -18.42 -102.23 26.26
C ARG A 42 -19.16 -102.51 24.96
N ALA A 43 -18.43 -102.64 23.84
CA ALA A 43 -19.03 -102.86 22.53
C ALA A 43 -19.54 -104.29 22.33
N ILE A 44 -18.94 -105.29 22.98
CA ILE A 44 -19.41 -106.67 22.88
C ILE A 44 -20.63 -106.84 23.80
N PRO A 45 -21.80 -107.23 23.27
CA PRO A 45 -23.06 -107.29 24.02
C PRO A 45 -23.11 -108.54 24.92
N ARG A 46 -22.25 -108.57 25.94
CA ARG A 46 -22.12 -109.66 26.91
C ARG A 46 -22.14 -109.07 28.32
N LYS A 47 -23.23 -109.31 29.05
CA LYS A 47 -23.43 -108.79 30.41
C LYS A 47 -22.50 -109.50 31.40
N ASP A 48 -21.94 -108.73 32.35
CA ASP A 48 -21.14 -109.20 33.49
C ASP A 48 -19.94 -110.09 33.13
N TRP A 49 -19.23 -109.76 32.04
CA TRP A 49 -18.09 -110.54 31.55
C TRP A 49 -16.81 -109.72 31.45
N THR A 50 -15.68 -110.33 31.82
CA THR A 50 -14.34 -109.75 31.67
C THR A 50 -13.44 -110.66 30.82
N PRO A 51 -12.68 -110.09 29.86
CA PRO A 51 -11.83 -110.88 28.96
C PRO A 51 -10.61 -111.44 29.68
N SER A 52 -10.42 -112.77 29.57
CA SER A 52 -9.18 -113.45 29.95
C SER A 52 -8.04 -113.15 28.97
N ALA A 53 -6.79 -113.48 29.33
CA ALA A 53 -5.62 -113.30 28.47
C ALA A 53 -5.71 -114.08 27.13
N THR A 54 -6.55 -115.12 27.07
CA THR A 54 -6.77 -115.94 25.88
C THR A 54 -8.00 -115.51 25.07
N SER A 55 -8.80 -114.56 25.56
CA SER A 55 -9.99 -114.06 24.87
C SER A 55 -9.61 -113.32 23.57
N ALA A 56 -10.35 -113.59 22.49
CA ALA A 56 -10.10 -113.00 21.19
C ALA A 56 -11.41 -112.79 20.40
N VAL A 57 -11.42 -111.83 19.49
CA VAL A 57 -12.56 -111.50 18.63
C VAL A 57 -12.20 -111.83 17.18
N CYS A 58 -13.08 -112.52 16.44
CA CYS A 58 -12.80 -112.86 15.05
C CYS A 58 -13.00 -111.66 14.11
N ILE A 59 -12.34 -111.71 12.97
CA ILE A 59 -12.36 -110.65 11.93
C ILE A 59 -13.77 -110.27 11.49
N ASN A 60 -14.73 -111.20 11.53
CA ASN A 60 -16.11 -111.00 11.07
C ASN A 60 -16.91 -109.98 11.89
N HIS A 61 -16.43 -109.61 13.08
CA HIS A 61 -17.07 -108.60 13.94
C HIS A 61 -16.56 -107.17 13.67
N PHE A 62 -15.57 -107.01 12.80
CA PHE A 62 -15.00 -105.73 12.40
C PHE A 62 -15.42 -105.40 10.97
N ASN A 63 -15.62 -104.11 10.71
CA ASN A 63 -15.82 -103.64 9.35
C ASN A 63 -14.51 -103.76 8.55
N ASP A 64 -14.58 -104.15 7.27
CA ASP A 64 -13.42 -104.35 6.40
C ASP A 64 -12.52 -103.10 6.32
N ARG A 65 -13.07 -101.87 6.45
CA ARG A 65 -12.26 -100.64 6.46
C ARG A 65 -11.24 -100.57 7.59
N HIS A 66 -11.51 -101.27 8.70
CA HIS A 66 -10.63 -101.32 9.86
C HIS A 66 -9.66 -102.52 9.83
N VAL A 67 -9.75 -103.37 8.82
CA VAL A 67 -8.89 -104.54 8.64
C VAL A 67 -7.82 -104.24 7.59
N VAL A 68 -6.59 -104.06 8.04
CA VAL A 68 -5.42 -103.85 7.18
C VAL A 68 -4.92 -105.21 6.69
N LYS A 69 -5.22 -105.53 5.44
CA LYS A 69 -4.79 -106.78 4.76
C LYS A 69 -3.51 -106.61 3.95
N TYR A 70 -3.15 -105.39 3.56
CA TYR A 70 -1.97 -105.08 2.75
C TYR A 70 -1.06 -104.09 3.47
N GLN A 71 0.26 -104.28 3.35
CA GLN A 71 1.27 -103.31 3.79
C GLN A 71 1.99 -102.78 2.55
N VAL A 72 2.12 -101.45 2.47
CA VAL A 72 2.90 -100.79 1.41
C VAL A 72 4.36 -100.81 1.83
N CYS A 73 5.21 -101.49 1.07
CA CYS A 73 6.66 -101.45 1.22
C CYS A 73 7.24 -100.64 0.06
N VAL A 74 8.08 -99.66 0.37
CA VAL A 74 8.77 -98.84 -0.64
C VAL A 74 10.11 -99.49 -0.92
N LYS A 75 10.37 -99.85 -2.18
CA LYS A 75 11.68 -100.35 -2.60
C LYS A 75 12.70 -99.20 -2.62
N PRO A 76 14.01 -99.47 -2.54
CA PRO A 76 15.05 -98.43 -2.51
C PRO A 76 15.04 -97.48 -3.70
N ASN A 77 14.48 -97.92 -4.84
CA ASN A 77 14.28 -97.13 -6.06
C ASN A 77 13.02 -96.24 -6.02
N GLY A 78 12.32 -96.15 -4.88
CA GLY A 78 11.16 -95.27 -4.68
C GLY A 78 9.82 -95.85 -5.09
N GLU A 79 9.77 -97.03 -5.71
CA GLU A 79 8.51 -97.68 -6.11
C GLU A 79 7.79 -98.30 -4.91
N ARG A 80 6.49 -98.02 -4.80
CA ARG A 80 5.61 -98.52 -3.73
C ARG A 80 4.97 -99.83 -4.16
N GLN A 81 5.28 -100.93 -3.48
CA GLN A 81 4.65 -102.24 -3.71
C GLN A 81 3.73 -102.59 -2.53
N GLN A 82 2.48 -102.95 -2.82
CA GLN A 82 1.55 -103.49 -1.82
C GLN A 82 1.79 -104.99 -1.66
N VAL A 83 2.15 -105.41 -0.45
CA VAL A 83 2.35 -106.82 -0.07
C VAL A 83 1.23 -107.26 0.86
N LEU A 84 0.59 -108.39 0.54
CA LEU A 84 -0.45 -108.98 1.39
C LEU A 84 0.17 -109.49 2.70
N LEU A 85 -0.39 -109.07 3.84
CA LEU A 85 0.06 -109.49 5.16
C LEU A 85 -0.38 -110.92 5.44
N LYS A 86 0.57 -111.78 5.85
CA LYS A 86 0.29 -113.17 6.26
C LYS A 86 -0.72 -113.25 7.42
N TYR A 87 -0.73 -112.25 8.30
CA TYR A 87 -1.75 -112.07 9.33
C TYR A 87 -2.30 -110.64 9.24
N PRO A 88 -3.59 -110.45 8.91
CA PRO A 88 -4.22 -109.13 8.90
C PRO A 88 -4.04 -108.42 10.24
N LYS A 89 -4.01 -107.09 10.24
CA LYS A 89 -3.95 -106.26 11.45
C LYS A 89 -5.18 -105.35 11.51
N LEU A 90 -5.54 -104.90 12.71
CA LEU A 90 -6.60 -103.90 12.88
C LEU A 90 -6.00 -102.49 12.97
N THR A 91 -6.70 -101.49 12.43
CA THR A 91 -6.36 -100.07 12.60
C THR A 91 -6.50 -99.64 14.07
N LYS A 92 -5.94 -98.49 14.47
CA LYS A 92 -5.93 -98.04 15.88
C LYS A 92 -7.31 -97.67 16.45
N ASP A 93 -8.27 -97.43 15.58
CA ASP A 93 -9.66 -97.03 15.85
C ASP A 93 -10.67 -98.18 15.70
N ALA A 94 -10.21 -99.37 15.29
CA ALA A 94 -11.07 -100.55 15.12
C ALA A 94 -11.75 -100.96 16.44
N VAL A 95 -13.07 -101.15 16.40
CA VAL A 95 -13.94 -101.65 17.49
C VAL A 95 -14.89 -102.72 16.90
N PRO A 96 -15.20 -103.82 17.62
CA PRO A 96 -16.18 -104.79 17.15
C PRO A 96 -17.58 -104.16 17.13
N GLN A 97 -18.24 -104.18 15.97
CA GLN A 97 -19.53 -103.49 15.77
C GLN A 97 -20.57 -104.35 15.03
N ILE A 98 -20.15 -105.47 14.44
CA ILE A 98 -21.00 -106.33 13.60
C ILE A 98 -21.35 -107.58 14.41
N PHE A 99 -22.62 -107.82 14.72
CA PHE A 99 -23.06 -108.97 15.53
C PHE A 99 -24.16 -109.78 14.83
N LYS A 100 -23.81 -110.42 13.70
CA LYS A 100 -24.76 -111.06 12.77
C LYS A 100 -25.72 -112.11 13.38
N ASN A 101 -25.34 -112.75 14.48
CA ASN A 101 -26.12 -113.82 15.12
C ASN A 101 -26.89 -113.34 16.37
N LEU A 102 -27.02 -112.02 16.56
CA LEU A 102 -27.76 -111.37 17.63
C LEU A 102 -28.83 -110.43 17.03
N PRO A 103 -29.87 -110.04 17.80
CA PRO A 103 -30.92 -109.14 17.31
C PRO A 103 -30.35 -107.86 16.68
N GLY A 104 -30.84 -107.50 15.49
CA GLY A 104 -30.23 -106.49 14.61
C GLY A 104 -29.98 -105.12 15.24
N TYR A 105 -30.79 -104.71 16.22
CA TYR A 105 -30.63 -103.44 16.95
C TYR A 105 -29.36 -103.36 17.82
N LEU A 106 -28.68 -104.49 18.07
CA LEU A 106 -27.38 -104.54 18.76
C LEU A 106 -26.18 -104.38 17.81
N SER A 107 -26.42 -104.40 16.49
CA SER A 107 -25.43 -104.03 15.48
C SER A 107 -25.70 -102.61 15.01
N VAL A 108 -24.66 -101.76 14.98
CA VAL A 108 -24.82 -100.36 14.53
C VAL A 108 -24.66 -100.32 13.02
N ASP A 109 -25.73 -100.03 12.29
CA ASP A 109 -25.69 -99.76 10.85
C ASP A 109 -24.89 -98.47 10.57
N LEU A 110 -24.10 -98.50 9.50
CA LEU A 110 -23.20 -97.41 9.13
C LEU A 110 -23.98 -96.10 8.89
N VAL A 111 -23.61 -95.07 9.66
CA VAL A 111 -23.87 -93.68 9.31
C VAL A 111 -23.19 -93.41 7.95
N PRO A 112 -23.88 -92.83 6.95
CA PRO A 112 -23.25 -92.47 5.68
C PRO A 112 -22.04 -91.58 5.94
N GLU A 113 -20.98 -91.81 5.17
CA GLU A 113 -19.73 -91.06 5.25
C GLU A 113 -20.03 -89.56 5.28
N ARG A 114 -19.65 -88.89 6.37
CA ARG A 114 -19.50 -87.43 6.36
C ARG A 114 -18.56 -87.12 5.20
N LYS A 115 -19.05 -86.41 4.18
CA LYS A 115 -18.17 -85.81 3.17
C LYS A 115 -17.05 -85.09 3.91
N ASP A 116 -15.84 -85.35 3.44
CA ASP A 116 -14.60 -84.80 3.97
C ASP A 116 -14.75 -83.29 4.29
N PRO A 117 -14.25 -82.78 5.43
CA PRO A 117 -14.37 -81.36 5.78
C PRO A 117 -13.91 -80.46 4.65
N GLU A 118 -12.89 -80.87 3.88
CA GLU A 118 -12.41 -80.14 2.72
C GLU A 118 -13.40 -80.24 1.55
N GLN A 119 -14.03 -81.39 1.28
CA GLN A 119 -15.10 -81.47 0.28
C GLN A 119 -16.33 -80.62 0.65
N ARG A 120 -16.68 -80.52 1.94
CA ARG A 120 -17.77 -79.64 2.40
C ARG A 120 -17.36 -78.17 2.31
N ARG A 121 -16.10 -77.84 2.64
CA ARG A 121 -15.52 -76.51 2.44
C ARG A 121 -15.49 -76.14 0.96
N ILE A 122 -15.02 -77.02 0.08
CA ILE A 122 -14.99 -76.85 -1.38
C ILE A 122 -16.40 -76.73 -1.96
N GLN A 123 -17.39 -77.46 -1.44
CA GLN A 123 -18.77 -77.37 -1.93
C GLN A 123 -19.44 -76.06 -1.47
N LEU A 124 -19.19 -75.62 -0.22
CA LEU A 124 -19.60 -74.31 0.27
C LEU A 124 -18.85 -73.17 -0.42
N GLU A 125 -17.55 -73.32 -0.67
CA GLU A 125 -16.71 -72.39 -1.44
C GLU A 125 -17.19 -72.33 -2.88
N LYS A 126 -17.61 -73.44 -3.51
CA LYS A 126 -18.21 -73.42 -4.85
C LYS A 126 -19.58 -72.76 -4.86
N GLN A 127 -20.42 -72.99 -3.85
CA GLN A 127 -21.71 -72.31 -3.75
C GLN A 127 -21.57 -70.81 -3.42
N HIS A 128 -20.62 -70.46 -2.55
CA HIS A 128 -20.27 -69.08 -2.24
C HIS A 128 -19.62 -68.42 -3.45
N ALA A 129 -18.70 -69.09 -4.14
CA ALA A 129 -18.08 -68.60 -5.37
C ALA A 129 -19.12 -68.40 -6.47
N ALA A 130 -20.05 -69.34 -6.67
CA ALA A 130 -21.14 -69.18 -7.63
C ALA A 130 -22.09 -68.03 -7.25
N LYS A 131 -22.41 -67.85 -5.96
CA LYS A 131 -23.20 -66.70 -5.48
C LYS A 131 -22.43 -65.37 -5.62
N ILE A 132 -21.13 -65.37 -5.37
CA ILE A 132 -20.24 -64.22 -5.54
C ILE A 132 -20.12 -63.88 -7.02
N GLU A 133 -19.97 -64.87 -7.89
CA GLU A 133 -19.91 -64.70 -9.34
C GLU A 133 -21.23 -64.18 -9.89
N GLN A 134 -22.36 -64.72 -9.42
CA GLN A 134 -23.69 -64.20 -9.74
C GLN A 134 -23.88 -62.76 -9.24
N PHE A 135 -23.41 -62.44 -8.03
CA PHE A 135 -23.41 -61.07 -7.50
C PHE A 135 -22.52 -60.13 -8.33
N LEU A 136 -21.29 -60.53 -8.64
CA LEU A 136 -20.34 -59.74 -9.44
C LEU A 136 -20.85 -59.47 -10.85
N LEU A 137 -21.57 -60.44 -11.44
CA LEU A 137 -22.25 -60.25 -12.73
C LEU A 137 -23.41 -59.24 -12.62
N SER A 138 -24.19 -59.28 -11.52
CA SER A 138 -25.28 -58.31 -11.28
C SER A 138 -24.80 -56.93 -10.83
N ASP A 139 -23.58 -56.82 -10.29
CA ASP A 139 -23.00 -55.58 -9.76
C ASP A 139 -22.38 -54.70 -10.85
N ASN A 140 -22.22 -55.20 -12.09
CA ASN A 140 -21.60 -54.43 -13.17
C ASN A 140 -22.57 -53.44 -13.83
N ILE A 141 -22.08 -52.22 -14.09
CA ILE A 141 -22.79 -51.18 -14.84
C ILE A 141 -22.29 -51.20 -16.29
N ASN A 142 -23.12 -51.72 -17.19
CA ASN A 142 -22.78 -51.89 -18.60
C ASN A 142 -23.16 -50.63 -19.42
N GLY A 143 -22.56 -49.49 -19.09
CA GLY A 143 -22.75 -48.21 -19.78
C GLY A 143 -23.84 -47.31 -19.19
N TYR A 144 -23.93 -46.08 -19.71
CA TYR A 144 -24.82 -45.04 -19.18
C TYR A 144 -26.31 -45.38 -19.33
N ASP A 145 -26.71 -45.99 -20.46
CA ASP A 145 -28.10 -46.41 -20.68
C ASP A 145 -28.54 -47.48 -19.67
N ASN A 146 -27.63 -48.39 -19.32
CA ASN A 146 -27.88 -49.39 -18.28
C ASN A 146 -28.02 -48.72 -16.90
N PHE A 147 -27.22 -47.69 -16.63
CA PHE A 147 -27.28 -46.92 -15.40
C PHE A 147 -28.62 -46.15 -15.27
N VAL A 148 -29.00 -45.35 -16.28
CA VAL A 148 -30.21 -44.51 -16.24
C VAL A 148 -31.50 -45.35 -16.12
N ASN A 149 -31.53 -46.54 -16.71
CA ASN A 149 -32.71 -47.41 -16.63
C ASN A 149 -32.86 -48.10 -15.26
N ASN A 150 -31.78 -48.28 -14.49
CA ASN A 150 -31.79 -49.11 -13.28
C ASN A 150 -31.43 -48.37 -11.98
N PHE A 151 -30.83 -47.18 -12.01
CA PHE A 151 -30.36 -46.47 -10.81
C PHE A 151 -31.47 -46.18 -9.79
N LYS A 152 -32.72 -46.00 -10.26
CA LYS A 152 -33.88 -45.79 -9.39
C LYS A 152 -34.12 -46.97 -8.45
N ASN A 153 -33.82 -48.20 -8.86
CA ASN A 153 -33.98 -49.39 -8.02
C ASN A 153 -32.98 -49.39 -6.86
N HIS A 154 -31.77 -48.88 -7.10
CA HIS A 154 -30.72 -48.73 -6.08
C HIS A 154 -30.96 -47.54 -5.13
N LEU A 155 -31.80 -46.58 -5.52
CA LEU A 155 -32.24 -45.46 -4.66
C LEU A 155 -33.42 -45.82 -3.74
N GLN A 156 -34.18 -46.89 -4.02
CA GLN A 156 -35.34 -47.29 -3.20
C GLN A 156 -34.98 -47.57 -1.74
N ASN A 157 -33.72 -47.99 -1.48
CA ASN A 157 -33.20 -48.24 -0.14
C ASN A 157 -32.63 -46.99 0.56
N LEU A 158 -32.66 -45.81 -0.08
CA LEU A 158 -32.04 -44.55 0.35
C LEU A 158 -33.02 -43.37 0.27
N SER A 159 -34.05 -43.35 1.13
CA SER A 159 -35.20 -42.42 1.09
C SER A 159 -34.89 -40.92 1.24
N GLU A 160 -33.69 -40.54 1.65
CA GLU A 160 -33.28 -39.14 1.86
C GLU A 160 -32.65 -38.48 0.62
N TRP A 161 -32.27 -39.28 -0.38
CA TRP A 161 -31.65 -38.79 -1.61
C TRP A 161 -32.72 -38.47 -2.65
N SER A 162 -32.76 -37.22 -3.09
CA SER A 162 -33.52 -36.80 -4.27
C SER A 162 -32.66 -36.92 -5.52
N PHE A 163 -33.27 -37.04 -6.71
CA PHE A 163 -32.52 -37.10 -7.95
C PHE A 163 -33.15 -36.26 -9.07
N LYS A 164 -32.32 -35.81 -10.01
CA LYS A 164 -32.73 -35.14 -11.24
C LYS A 164 -31.91 -35.67 -12.41
N VAL A 165 -32.59 -36.08 -13.48
CA VAL A 165 -31.95 -36.40 -14.75
C VAL A 165 -31.85 -35.11 -15.56
N VAL A 166 -30.66 -34.74 -15.98
CA VAL A 166 -30.34 -33.56 -16.80
C VAL A 166 -29.65 -34.01 -18.09
N GLU A 167 -29.56 -33.13 -19.09
CA GLU A 167 -28.96 -33.47 -20.41
C GLU A 167 -27.54 -34.05 -20.30
N ASP A 168 -26.77 -33.61 -19.30
CA ASP A 168 -25.37 -33.99 -19.08
C ASP A 168 -25.15 -35.12 -18.04
N GLY A 169 -26.21 -35.70 -17.48
CA GLY A 169 -26.06 -36.74 -16.46
C GLY A 169 -27.23 -36.92 -15.49
N VAL A 170 -26.98 -37.70 -14.42
CA VAL A 170 -27.90 -37.90 -13.30
C VAL A 170 -27.31 -37.28 -12.04
N TRP A 171 -28.06 -36.41 -11.38
CA TRP A 171 -27.64 -35.73 -10.16
C TRP A 171 -28.47 -36.25 -8.98
N CYS A 172 -27.82 -36.86 -7.99
CA CYS A 172 -28.43 -37.25 -6.73
C CYS A 172 -28.05 -36.22 -5.67
N TYR A 173 -28.98 -35.73 -4.85
CA TYR A 173 -28.72 -34.68 -3.87
C TYR A 173 -29.56 -34.81 -2.60
N VAL A 174 -29.03 -34.28 -1.49
CA VAL A 174 -29.71 -34.18 -0.20
C VAL A 174 -29.94 -32.71 0.10
N LEU A 175 -31.19 -32.36 0.40
CA LEU A 175 -31.59 -31.01 0.80
C LEU A 175 -31.70 -30.95 2.32
N ASN A 176 -31.21 -29.87 2.93
CA ASN A 176 -31.54 -29.51 4.30
C ASN A 176 -32.30 -28.19 4.31
N ILE A 177 -33.31 -28.14 5.17
CA ILE A 177 -34.07 -26.94 5.47
C ILE A 177 -33.66 -26.57 6.90
N ASP A 178 -32.63 -25.73 7.03
CA ASP A 178 -32.24 -25.21 8.33
C ASP A 178 -33.26 -24.15 8.77
N HIS A 179 -33.93 -24.39 9.89
CA HIS A 179 -34.56 -23.33 10.66
C HIS A 179 -33.46 -22.61 11.46
N GLN A 180 -32.81 -21.61 10.86
CA GLN A 180 -32.05 -20.66 11.67
C GLN A 180 -33.03 -19.70 12.35
N THR A 181 -33.12 -19.81 13.67
CA THR A 181 -33.70 -18.78 14.54
C THR A 181 -32.96 -17.46 14.28
N ASP A 182 -33.72 -16.43 13.87
CA ASP A 182 -33.37 -15.00 13.70
C ASP A 182 -33.31 -14.42 12.27
N CYS A 183 -33.63 -15.18 11.21
CA CYS A 183 -33.90 -14.61 9.88
C CYS A 183 -35.13 -15.26 9.23
N GLU A 184 -36.07 -14.46 8.74
CA GLU A 184 -37.33 -14.89 8.08
C GLU A 184 -37.14 -15.55 6.70
N ILE A 185 -35.93 -15.99 6.34
CA ILE A 185 -35.65 -16.60 5.04
C ILE A 185 -35.36 -18.09 5.23
N GLN A 186 -36.29 -18.93 4.77
CA GLN A 186 -36.03 -20.37 4.59
C GLN A 186 -35.06 -20.55 3.41
N GLU A 187 -33.75 -20.64 3.67
CA GLU A 187 -32.78 -21.00 2.63
C GLU A 187 -32.73 -22.51 2.43
N LEU A 188 -33.24 -22.94 1.27
CA LEU A 188 -33.17 -24.32 0.82
C LEU A 188 -31.72 -24.61 0.36
N THR A 189 -30.93 -25.34 1.16
CA THR A 189 -29.52 -25.59 0.83
C THR A 189 -29.28 -27.05 0.45
N VAL A 190 -28.53 -27.26 -0.64
CA VAL A 190 -28.04 -28.58 -1.03
C VAL A 190 -26.85 -28.94 -0.13
N VAL A 191 -27.05 -29.88 0.79
CA VAL A 191 -26.00 -30.34 1.72
C VAL A 191 -24.96 -31.16 1.00
N CYS A 192 -25.40 -32.07 0.13
CA CYS A 192 -24.53 -32.90 -0.68
C CYS A 192 -25.16 -33.17 -2.04
N SER A 193 -24.35 -33.22 -3.09
CA SER A 193 -24.74 -33.72 -4.40
C SER A 193 -23.70 -34.66 -5.00
N VAL A 194 -24.17 -35.67 -5.72
CA VAL A 194 -23.40 -36.65 -6.46
C VAL A 194 -23.86 -36.61 -7.90
N ASN A 195 -22.99 -36.18 -8.78
CA ASN A 195 -23.29 -35.96 -10.19
C ASN A 195 -22.59 -37.05 -11.01
N ILE A 196 -23.36 -37.89 -11.68
CA ILE A 196 -22.89 -38.92 -12.61
C ILE A 196 -23.10 -38.42 -14.03
N ARG A 197 -22.01 -38.23 -14.78
CA ARG A 197 -22.04 -37.78 -16.17
C ARG A 197 -22.33 -38.93 -17.14
N ASN A 198 -22.60 -38.57 -18.40
CA ASN A 198 -22.84 -39.52 -19.51
C ASN A 198 -21.66 -40.48 -19.76
N ASP A 199 -20.43 -40.11 -19.38
CA ASP A 199 -19.25 -40.97 -19.46
C ASP A 199 -19.05 -41.86 -18.22
N LEU A 200 -20.07 -41.95 -17.35
CA LEU A 200 -20.06 -42.54 -16.01
C LEU A 200 -19.05 -41.87 -15.05
N GLY A 201 -18.57 -40.66 -15.39
CA GLY A 201 -17.70 -39.86 -14.53
C GLY A 201 -18.45 -39.35 -13.30
N VAL A 202 -17.85 -39.48 -12.11
CA VAL A 202 -18.47 -39.08 -10.84
C VAL A 202 -17.85 -37.80 -10.30
N LYS A 203 -18.69 -36.83 -9.93
CA LYS A 203 -18.33 -35.65 -9.13
C LYS A 203 -19.17 -35.58 -7.87
N VAL A 204 -18.55 -35.33 -6.72
CA VAL A 204 -19.26 -35.20 -5.44
C VAL A 204 -19.07 -33.80 -4.91
N PHE A 205 -20.14 -33.16 -4.45
CA PHE A 205 -20.13 -31.84 -3.85
C PHE A 205 -20.70 -31.92 -2.42
N VAL A 206 -20.08 -31.22 -1.47
CA VAL A 206 -20.61 -31.05 -0.10
C VAL A 206 -20.64 -29.56 0.22
N LYS A 207 -21.83 -29.05 0.58
CA LYS A 207 -22.12 -27.61 0.79
C LYS A 207 -21.55 -26.73 -0.32
N GLY A 208 -21.75 -27.15 -1.58
CA GLY A 208 -21.28 -26.45 -2.78
C GLY A 208 -19.80 -26.59 -3.14
N ASN A 209 -18.98 -27.34 -2.40
CA ASN A 209 -17.56 -27.57 -2.74
C ASN A 209 -17.35 -28.96 -3.36
N GLU A 210 -16.66 -29.05 -4.50
CA GLU A 210 -16.29 -30.32 -5.16
C GLU A 210 -15.23 -31.07 -4.34
N ILE A 211 -15.46 -32.35 -4.08
CA ILE A 211 -14.54 -33.23 -3.36
C ILE A 211 -13.41 -33.67 -4.29
N SER A 212 -12.18 -33.63 -3.77
CA SER A 212 -10.99 -34.01 -4.55
C SER A 212 -10.94 -35.51 -4.84
N TYR A 213 -10.25 -35.90 -5.92
CA TYR A 213 -10.00 -37.31 -6.24
C TYR A 213 -9.35 -38.08 -5.08
N ASN A 214 -8.46 -37.44 -4.32
CA ASN A 214 -7.74 -38.09 -3.23
C ASN A 214 -8.69 -38.56 -2.12
N ASP A 215 -9.79 -37.83 -1.88
CA ASP A 215 -10.80 -38.17 -0.89
C ASP A 215 -11.77 -39.25 -1.37
N LEU A 216 -11.77 -39.55 -2.68
CA LEU A 216 -12.58 -40.59 -3.33
C LEU A 216 -11.77 -41.87 -3.67
N ARG A 217 -10.46 -41.88 -3.39
CA ARG A 217 -9.56 -43.03 -3.64
C ARG A 217 -9.96 -44.32 -2.94
N TRP A 218 -10.69 -44.22 -1.83
CA TRP A 218 -11.17 -45.39 -1.09
C TRP A 218 -12.16 -46.22 -1.91
N LEU A 219 -12.77 -45.64 -2.95
CA LEU A 219 -13.77 -46.29 -3.80
C LEU A 219 -13.32 -46.43 -5.27
N PHE A 220 -12.52 -45.49 -5.76
CA PHE A 220 -12.04 -45.46 -7.14
C PHE A 220 -10.53 -45.69 -7.22
N THR A 221 -10.13 -46.79 -7.85
CA THR A 221 -8.72 -47.13 -8.11
C THR A 221 -8.31 -46.69 -9.51
N GLY A 222 -7.90 -45.43 -9.66
CA GLY A 222 -7.23 -44.92 -10.87
C GLY A 222 -8.10 -44.04 -11.78
N THR A 223 -9.40 -44.30 -11.90
CA THR A 223 -10.33 -43.47 -12.69
C THR A 223 -11.62 -43.20 -11.91
N LEU A 224 -12.12 -41.96 -11.93
CA LEU A 224 -13.40 -41.56 -11.32
C LEU A 224 -14.59 -41.98 -12.18
N LYS A 225 -14.57 -43.23 -12.68
CA LYS A 225 -15.66 -43.79 -13.47
C LYS A 225 -16.38 -44.85 -12.66
N LEU A 226 -17.69 -44.74 -12.67
CA LEU A 226 -18.58 -45.69 -12.05
C LEU A 226 -18.63 -46.95 -12.92
N THR A 227 -18.19 -48.09 -12.39
CA THR A 227 -18.21 -49.38 -13.10
C THR A 227 -19.09 -50.40 -12.39
N LYS A 228 -19.41 -50.18 -11.11
CA LYS A 228 -20.21 -51.08 -10.30
C LYS A 228 -21.34 -50.38 -9.53
N TRP A 229 -22.46 -51.08 -9.32
CA TRP A 229 -23.60 -50.61 -8.54
C TRP A 229 -23.22 -50.42 -7.05
N SER A 230 -22.40 -51.30 -6.51
CA SER A 230 -21.83 -51.19 -5.17
C SER A 230 -21.00 -49.92 -4.98
N GLN A 231 -20.35 -49.40 -6.02
CA GLN A 231 -19.68 -48.09 -5.94
C GLN A 231 -20.70 -46.97 -5.78
N PHE A 232 -21.79 -47.01 -6.55
CA PHE A 232 -22.84 -46.01 -6.49
C PHE A 232 -23.49 -45.96 -5.10
N GLU A 233 -23.89 -47.11 -4.57
CA GLU A 233 -24.55 -47.21 -3.26
C GLU A 233 -23.63 -46.79 -2.11
N ASN A 234 -22.39 -47.26 -2.08
CA ASN A 234 -21.42 -46.91 -1.02
C ASN A 234 -21.09 -45.41 -1.04
N LEU A 235 -21.07 -44.80 -2.22
CA LEU A 235 -20.82 -43.37 -2.37
C LEU A 235 -21.98 -42.55 -1.79
N LEU A 236 -23.24 -42.91 -2.09
CA LEU A 236 -24.42 -42.26 -1.50
C LEU A 236 -24.50 -42.48 0.02
N LEU A 237 -24.16 -43.68 0.51
CA LEU A 237 -24.15 -44.00 1.94
C LEU A 237 -23.11 -43.20 2.72
N ARG A 238 -21.89 -43.07 2.19
CA ARG A 238 -20.81 -42.34 2.88
C ARG A 238 -21.11 -40.85 3.03
N TYR A 239 -21.67 -40.25 1.99
CA TYR A 239 -21.96 -38.82 1.97
C TYR A 239 -23.37 -38.48 2.51
N LYS A 240 -24.06 -39.48 3.07
CA LYS A 240 -25.33 -39.31 3.79
C LYS A 240 -25.19 -38.42 5.03
N ASN A 241 -24.15 -38.66 5.85
CA ASN A 241 -23.94 -38.00 7.15
C ASN A 241 -22.51 -37.45 7.24
N VAL A 242 -22.13 -36.49 6.39
CA VAL A 242 -20.79 -35.89 6.49
C VAL A 242 -20.71 -35.10 7.80
N PRO A 243 -19.87 -35.51 8.78
CA PRO A 243 -19.64 -34.70 9.96
C PRO A 243 -18.99 -33.39 9.51
N HIS A 244 -19.39 -32.27 10.09
CA HIS A 244 -18.68 -31.01 9.97
C HIS A 244 -17.20 -31.22 10.36
N ARG A 245 -16.32 -31.48 9.38
CA ARG A 245 -14.88 -31.27 9.59
C ARG A 245 -14.66 -29.77 9.56
N GLU A 246 -14.78 -29.15 10.73
CA GLU A 246 -14.27 -27.81 11.02
C GLU A 246 -12.74 -27.82 11.09
N ASP A 247 -12.07 -28.35 10.08
CA ASP A 247 -10.68 -27.97 9.81
C ASP A 247 -10.73 -26.84 8.77
N THR A 248 -11.47 -25.75 9.07
CA THR A 248 -11.45 -24.57 8.22
C THR A 248 -10.15 -23.83 8.47
N VAL A 249 -9.09 -24.28 7.80
CA VAL A 249 -7.83 -23.55 7.73
C VAL A 249 -8.16 -22.15 7.19
N PRO A 250 -7.75 -21.04 7.86
CA PRO A 250 -8.02 -19.68 7.39
C PRO A 250 -7.63 -19.45 5.92
N GLU A 251 -6.62 -20.18 5.43
CA GLU A 251 -6.20 -20.23 4.02
C GLU A 251 -7.36 -20.51 3.05
N HIS A 252 -8.35 -21.31 3.43
CA HIS A 252 -9.53 -21.62 2.59
C HIS A 252 -10.40 -20.37 2.35
N TYR A 253 -10.71 -19.61 3.41
CA TYR A 253 -11.49 -18.38 3.29
C TYR A 253 -10.72 -17.28 2.57
N ILE A 254 -9.41 -17.17 2.81
CA ILE A 254 -8.54 -16.23 2.11
C ILE A 254 -8.47 -16.56 0.60
N ASN A 255 -8.36 -17.84 0.24
CA ASN A 255 -8.39 -18.26 -1.17
C ASN A 255 -9.75 -18.00 -1.82
N LYS A 256 -10.87 -18.23 -1.11
CA LYS A 256 -12.20 -17.85 -1.61
C LYS A 256 -12.30 -16.35 -1.84
N ALA A 257 -11.86 -15.53 -0.88
CA ALA A 257 -11.84 -14.08 -1.02
C ALA A 257 -10.99 -13.62 -2.22
N TYR A 258 -9.81 -14.22 -2.42
CA TYR A 258 -8.96 -13.97 -3.59
C TYR A 258 -9.70 -14.27 -4.90
N ILE A 259 -10.35 -15.43 -5.02
CA ILE A 259 -11.07 -15.83 -6.25
C ILE A 259 -12.24 -14.87 -6.53
N PHE A 260 -13.01 -14.48 -5.51
CA PHE A 260 -14.11 -13.54 -5.69
C PHE A 260 -13.64 -12.15 -6.13
N LEU A 261 -12.57 -11.64 -5.51
CA LEU A 261 -11.98 -10.35 -5.88
C LEU A 261 -11.31 -10.40 -7.26
N GLU A 262 -10.75 -11.54 -7.67
CA GLU A 262 -10.15 -11.74 -8.99
C GLU A 262 -11.23 -11.74 -10.08
N LYS A 263 -12.39 -12.35 -9.81
CA LYS A 263 -13.57 -12.26 -10.69
C LYS A 263 -14.08 -10.83 -10.79
N ALA A 264 -14.19 -10.12 -9.67
CA ALA A 264 -14.56 -8.71 -9.67
C ALA A 264 -13.58 -7.86 -10.48
N HIS A 265 -12.27 -8.13 -10.35
CA HIS A 265 -11.23 -7.46 -11.13
C HIS A 265 -11.34 -7.77 -12.64
N ALA A 266 -11.66 -9.01 -13.02
CA ALA A 266 -11.83 -9.39 -14.42
C ALA A 266 -13.00 -8.67 -15.11
N LEU A 267 -14.06 -8.33 -14.36
CA LEU A 267 -15.21 -7.55 -14.84
C LEU A 267 -14.88 -6.06 -15.05
N LEU A 268 -13.79 -5.56 -14.45
CA LEU A 268 -13.33 -4.17 -14.58
C LEU A 268 -12.45 -3.92 -15.81
N ASN A 269 -12.37 -4.87 -16.75
CA ASN A 269 -11.58 -4.70 -17.97
C ASN A 269 -12.29 -3.89 -19.05
N ASP A 270 -13.60 -3.64 -18.93
CA ASP A 270 -14.37 -2.82 -19.89
C ASP A 270 -14.53 -1.34 -19.48
N ASP A 271 -14.28 -0.99 -18.22
CA ASP A 271 -14.35 0.40 -17.72
C ASP A 271 -12.96 0.89 -17.27
N HIS A 272 -12.32 1.72 -18.10
CA HIS A 272 -11.05 2.38 -17.79
C HIS A 272 -11.13 3.37 -16.60
N GLU A 273 -12.31 3.60 -16.04
CA GLU A 273 -12.59 4.68 -15.08
C GLU A 273 -13.01 4.22 -13.68
N TYR A 274 -12.85 2.93 -13.33
CA TYR A 274 -13.15 2.51 -11.96
C TYR A 274 -12.09 3.04 -10.98
N LYS A 275 -12.49 4.06 -10.20
CA LYS A 275 -11.68 4.77 -9.20
C LYS A 275 -10.86 3.84 -8.28
N TYR A 276 -11.37 2.64 -8.00
CA TYR A 276 -10.76 1.71 -7.04
C TYR A 276 -9.91 0.59 -7.65
N LYS A 277 -9.70 0.56 -8.98
CA LYS A 277 -8.95 -0.52 -9.65
C LYS A 277 -7.55 -0.77 -9.02
N LYS A 278 -6.79 0.30 -8.78
CA LYS A 278 -5.45 0.22 -8.15
C LYS A 278 -5.47 -0.30 -6.70
N TYR A 279 -6.55 0.00 -5.97
CA TYR A 279 -6.72 -0.49 -4.61
C TYR A 279 -7.03 -1.99 -4.63
N LEU A 280 -7.89 -2.41 -5.55
CA LEU A 280 -8.22 -3.82 -5.78
C LEU A 280 -6.98 -4.63 -6.20
N ASP A 281 -6.15 -4.11 -7.11
CA ASP A 281 -4.87 -4.70 -7.50
C ASP A 281 -3.94 -4.92 -6.30
N SER A 282 -3.85 -3.91 -5.44
CA SER A 282 -2.99 -3.95 -4.25
C SER A 282 -3.49 -5.00 -3.24
N ILE A 283 -4.81 -5.06 -3.01
CA ILE A 283 -5.44 -6.04 -2.11
C ILE A 283 -5.26 -7.47 -2.63
N LEU A 284 -5.56 -7.70 -3.91
CA LEU A 284 -5.38 -8.99 -4.56
C LEU A 284 -3.95 -9.49 -4.44
N GLN A 285 -2.98 -8.59 -4.59
CA GLN A 285 -1.58 -8.95 -4.44
C GLN A 285 -1.21 -9.32 -3.00
N GLN A 286 -1.71 -8.60 -1.99
CA GLN A 286 -1.48 -8.96 -0.59
C GLN A 286 -2.11 -10.32 -0.24
N LEU A 287 -3.34 -10.58 -0.70
CA LEU A 287 -4.02 -11.87 -0.52
C LEU A 287 -3.27 -13.01 -1.21
N LYS A 288 -2.79 -12.79 -2.44
CA LYS A 288 -1.97 -13.76 -3.16
C LYS A 288 -0.69 -14.11 -2.40
N MET A 289 -0.08 -13.11 -1.76
CA MET A 289 1.14 -13.30 -0.97
C MET A 289 0.90 -14.05 0.35
N LEU A 290 -0.27 -13.90 0.95
CA LEU A 290 -0.70 -14.70 2.12
C LEU A 290 -0.78 -16.20 1.79
N CYS A 291 -1.25 -16.55 0.60
CA CYS A 291 -1.45 -17.95 0.19
C CYS A 291 -0.20 -18.63 -0.41
N GLN A 292 0.90 -17.91 -0.61
CA GLN A 292 2.10 -18.43 -1.29
C GLN A 292 3.28 -18.64 -0.33
N LYS A 293 3.92 -19.82 -0.39
CA LYS A 293 5.14 -20.14 0.40
C LYS A 293 6.39 -19.35 -0.03
N LYS A 294 6.45 -18.88 -1.29
CA LYS A 294 7.52 -18.03 -1.83
C LYS A 294 6.92 -16.98 -2.76
N SER A 295 6.76 -15.78 -2.24
CA SER A 295 6.13 -14.68 -2.98
C SER A 295 7.17 -13.91 -3.80
N LYS A 296 6.93 -13.77 -5.11
CA LYS A 296 7.63 -12.79 -5.95
C LYS A 296 6.87 -11.47 -5.85
N TYR A 297 7.57 -10.39 -5.50
CA TYR A 297 6.98 -9.05 -5.49
C TYR A 297 6.78 -8.55 -6.92
N SER A 298 5.59 -8.04 -7.25
CA SER A 298 5.37 -7.32 -8.50
C SER A 298 6.18 -6.02 -8.54
N SER A 299 6.40 -5.50 -9.74
CA SER A 299 7.01 -4.17 -9.92
C SER A 299 6.23 -3.09 -9.19
N SER A 300 4.89 -3.10 -9.21
CA SER A 300 4.07 -2.08 -8.53
C SER A 300 4.27 -2.08 -7.00
N VAL A 301 4.35 -3.25 -6.36
CA VAL A 301 4.63 -3.34 -4.91
C VAL A 301 6.06 -2.94 -4.60
N LEU A 302 7.04 -3.27 -5.45
CA LEU A 302 8.42 -2.82 -5.26
C LEU A 302 8.51 -1.29 -5.36
N LEU A 303 7.83 -0.68 -6.32
CA LEU A 303 7.76 0.77 -6.47
C LEU A 303 7.11 1.43 -5.25
N PHE A 304 5.95 0.91 -4.82
CA PHE A 304 5.24 1.39 -3.62
C PHE A 304 6.10 1.28 -2.36
N ALA A 305 6.68 0.11 -2.12
CA ALA A 305 7.56 -0.13 -1.00
C ALA A 305 8.77 0.80 -1.00
N PHE A 306 9.39 1.00 -2.18
CA PHE A 306 10.54 1.90 -2.31
C PHE A 306 10.16 3.36 -2.08
N MET A 307 9.01 3.82 -2.57
CA MET A 307 8.53 5.18 -2.33
C MET A 307 8.42 5.47 -0.82
N ILE A 308 7.76 4.58 -0.07
CA ILE A 308 7.60 4.75 1.38
C ILE A 308 8.95 4.64 2.09
N TYR A 309 9.74 3.62 1.78
CA TYR A 309 11.08 3.42 2.35
C TYR A 309 12.00 4.62 2.11
N SER A 310 11.93 5.24 0.93
CA SER A 310 12.74 6.42 0.58
C SER A 310 12.34 7.66 1.37
N GLN A 311 11.06 7.78 1.76
CA GLN A 311 10.51 8.93 2.47
C GLN A 311 10.66 8.80 3.99
N SER A 312 10.39 7.62 4.56
CA SER A 312 10.52 7.36 5.99
C SER A 312 10.79 5.89 6.25
N VAL A 313 12.04 5.60 6.63
CA VAL A 313 12.44 4.24 7.05
C VAL A 313 11.66 3.77 8.29
N PRO A 314 11.43 4.61 9.32
CA PRO A 314 10.59 4.22 10.46
C PRO A 314 9.17 3.86 10.05
N ALA A 315 8.51 4.68 9.23
CA ALA A 315 7.15 4.41 8.77
C ALA A 315 7.08 3.13 7.92
N TYR A 316 8.09 2.89 7.07
CA TYR A 316 8.20 1.66 6.30
C TYR A 316 8.31 0.42 7.19
N ASN A 317 9.10 0.48 8.26
CA ASN A 317 9.25 -0.65 9.19
C ASN A 317 7.92 -0.96 9.87
N ILE A 318 7.20 0.06 10.35
CA ILE A 318 5.87 -0.10 10.95
C ILE A 318 4.90 -0.73 9.94
N LEU A 319 4.85 -0.21 8.71
CA LEU A 319 3.96 -0.76 7.68
C LEU A 319 4.30 -2.20 7.31
N ARG A 320 5.57 -2.59 7.38
CA ARG A 320 5.99 -3.96 7.12
C ARG A 320 5.53 -4.95 8.20
N ASP A 321 5.19 -4.47 9.40
CA ASP A 321 4.62 -5.32 10.44
C ASP A 321 3.17 -5.72 10.11
N TYR A 322 2.47 -4.93 9.28
CA TYR A 322 1.08 -5.17 8.89
C TYR A 322 0.90 -5.64 7.44
N PHE A 323 1.83 -5.30 6.53
CA PHE A 323 1.74 -5.59 5.10
C PHE A 323 2.90 -6.45 4.62
N PHE A 324 2.66 -7.31 3.63
CA PHE A 324 3.69 -8.11 2.96
C PHE A 324 4.55 -7.24 2.04
N LEU A 325 5.49 -6.53 2.65
CA LEU A 325 6.41 -5.63 1.98
C LEU A 325 7.84 -6.20 1.94
N PRO A 326 8.61 -5.89 0.88
CA PRO A 326 9.99 -6.35 0.73
C PRO A 326 10.87 -6.02 1.93
N HIS A 327 11.84 -6.87 2.23
CA HIS A 327 12.83 -6.53 3.26
C HIS A 327 13.72 -5.37 2.79
N LYS A 328 14.12 -4.48 3.72
CA LYS A 328 14.97 -3.31 3.42
C LYS A 328 16.24 -3.65 2.62
N ARG A 329 16.87 -4.80 2.91
CA ARG A 329 18.06 -5.27 2.17
C ARG A 329 17.76 -5.52 0.68
N TYR A 330 16.58 -6.05 0.38
CA TYR A 330 16.17 -6.30 -1.00
C TYR A 330 15.96 -4.99 -1.76
N LEU A 331 15.30 -4.00 -1.14
CA LEU A 331 15.17 -2.65 -1.72
C LEU A 331 16.55 -1.99 -1.93
N GLN A 332 17.45 -2.13 -0.96
CA GLN A 332 18.82 -1.62 -1.07
C GLN A 332 19.58 -2.26 -2.22
N GLN A 333 19.47 -3.58 -2.40
CA GLN A 333 20.06 -4.33 -3.53
C GLN A 333 19.46 -3.91 -4.87
N LEU A 334 18.14 -3.73 -4.97
CA LEU A 334 17.52 -3.23 -6.20
C LEU A 334 18.04 -1.84 -6.58
N SER A 335 18.22 -0.97 -5.58
CA SER A 335 18.76 0.37 -5.81
C SER A 335 20.29 0.41 -5.97
N SER A 336 21.02 -0.67 -5.69
CA SER A 336 22.50 -0.61 -5.70
C SER A 336 23.08 -0.43 -7.09
N GLY A 337 22.34 -0.85 -8.14
CA GLY A 337 22.72 -0.63 -9.54
C GLY A 337 22.57 0.82 -10.01
N PHE A 338 21.79 1.66 -9.32
CA PHE A 338 21.62 3.07 -9.67
C PHE A 338 22.51 3.93 -8.77
N ASN A 339 23.62 4.47 -9.27
CA ASN A 339 24.50 5.31 -8.49
C ASN A 339 24.45 6.76 -8.97
N VAL A 340 24.31 7.69 -8.01
CA VAL A 340 24.57 9.11 -8.25
C VAL A 340 25.99 9.33 -7.76
N SER A 341 26.91 9.55 -8.69
CA SER A 341 28.28 9.90 -8.38
C SER A 341 28.67 11.16 -9.14
N THR A 342 29.66 11.86 -8.61
CA THR A 342 30.26 13.04 -9.24
C THR A 342 30.96 12.70 -10.56
N ASN A 343 31.49 11.48 -10.67
CA ASN A 343 32.37 11.08 -11.77
C ASN A 343 31.66 10.25 -12.86
N ASP A 344 30.42 9.83 -12.63
CA ASP A 344 29.64 9.02 -13.58
C ASP A 344 28.70 9.92 -14.38
N SER A 345 29.27 10.55 -15.40
CA SER A 345 28.52 11.36 -16.36
C SER A 345 27.55 10.52 -17.19
N THR A 346 27.84 9.24 -17.41
CA THR A 346 27.04 8.36 -18.29
C THR A 346 25.69 8.00 -17.69
N SER A 347 25.63 7.57 -16.43
CA SER A 347 24.36 7.26 -15.78
C SER A 347 23.47 8.50 -15.59
N THR A 348 24.09 9.65 -15.33
CA THR A 348 23.38 10.93 -15.24
C THR A 348 22.83 11.37 -16.60
N THR A 349 23.59 11.19 -17.68
CA THR A 349 23.14 11.50 -19.04
C THR A 349 21.93 10.64 -19.41
N HIS A 350 22.01 9.32 -19.25
CA HIS A 350 20.88 8.41 -19.53
C HIS A 350 19.64 8.71 -18.68
N TYR A 351 19.83 9.08 -17.40
CA TYR A 351 18.72 9.52 -16.55
C TYR A 351 18.03 10.76 -17.11
N ILE A 352 18.81 11.76 -17.52
CA ILE A 352 18.30 13.02 -18.06
C ILE A 352 17.64 12.80 -19.44
N GLU A 353 18.23 11.99 -20.31
CA GLU A 353 17.65 11.58 -21.61
C GLU A 353 16.30 10.88 -21.43
N HIS A 354 16.20 9.96 -20.46
CA HIS A 354 14.94 9.30 -20.13
C HIS A 354 13.88 10.29 -19.66
N LEU A 355 14.26 11.31 -18.88
CA LEU A 355 13.31 12.36 -18.48
C LEU A 355 12.91 13.22 -19.68
N ALA A 356 13.85 13.60 -20.54
CA ALA A 356 13.61 14.42 -21.72
C ALA A 356 12.58 13.77 -22.68
N SER A 357 12.63 12.44 -22.84
CA SER A 357 11.71 11.71 -23.73
C SER A 357 10.26 11.73 -23.27
N HIS A 358 9.98 12.07 -22.01
CA HIS A 358 8.63 12.20 -21.44
C HIS A 358 8.15 13.66 -21.36
N LEU A 359 8.94 14.63 -21.85
CA LEU A 359 8.60 16.05 -21.83
C LEU A 359 8.15 16.54 -23.20
N THR A 360 7.25 17.52 -23.19
CA THR A 360 6.86 18.22 -24.42
C THR A 360 7.98 19.12 -24.94
N GLU A 361 8.00 19.43 -26.24
CA GLU A 361 9.01 20.34 -26.84
C GLU A 361 9.10 21.70 -26.12
N ARG A 362 7.97 22.19 -25.63
CA ARG A 362 7.91 23.46 -24.89
C ARG A 362 8.58 23.35 -23.51
N GLU A 363 8.48 22.20 -22.86
CA GLU A 363 9.10 21.95 -21.54
C GLU A 363 10.61 21.72 -21.63
N LYS A 364 11.14 21.41 -22.82
CA LYS A 364 12.57 21.24 -23.06
C LYS A 364 13.36 22.56 -23.08
N TYR A 365 12.67 23.71 -23.14
CA TYR A 365 13.29 25.02 -22.92
C TYR A 365 13.53 25.24 -21.42
N VAL A 366 14.80 25.29 -21.02
CA VAL A 366 15.20 25.27 -19.61
C VAL A 366 16.09 26.44 -19.21
N ALA A 367 15.98 26.83 -17.95
CA ALA A 367 16.93 27.69 -17.25
C ALA A 367 17.88 26.83 -16.42
N LEU A 368 19.17 27.15 -16.47
CA LEU A 368 20.21 26.58 -15.63
C LEU A 368 20.35 27.43 -14.36
N LEU A 369 19.94 26.87 -13.23
CA LEU A 369 20.08 27.46 -11.91
C LEU A 369 21.41 27.00 -11.31
N ILE A 370 22.16 27.92 -10.70
CA ILE A 370 23.44 27.63 -10.05
C ILE A 370 23.44 28.26 -8.65
N ASP A 371 23.64 27.43 -7.64
CA ASP A 371 23.83 27.86 -6.26
C ASP A 371 24.69 26.83 -5.49
N GLU A 372 25.19 27.21 -4.32
CA GLU A 372 26.03 26.37 -3.48
C GLU A 372 25.37 26.00 -2.14
N ILE A 373 25.61 24.76 -1.72
CA ILE A 373 25.29 24.31 -0.36
C ILE A 373 26.58 24.10 0.43
N TYR A 374 26.66 24.76 1.59
CA TYR A 374 27.74 24.53 2.55
C TYR A 374 27.63 23.13 3.16
N VAL A 375 28.74 22.40 3.13
CA VAL A 375 28.82 21.02 3.64
C VAL A 375 29.76 20.92 4.83
N HIS A 376 29.50 19.92 5.68
CA HIS A 376 30.50 19.51 6.67
C HIS A 376 31.69 18.89 5.93
N SER A 377 32.85 19.52 6.02
CA SER A 377 34.07 19.07 5.36
C SER A 377 34.55 17.77 6.00
N HIS A 378 34.23 16.65 5.35
CA HIS A 378 34.45 15.32 5.88
C HIS A 378 34.66 14.32 4.74
N ILE A 379 35.70 13.49 4.86
CA ILE A 379 36.03 12.44 3.91
C ILE A 379 35.51 11.12 4.46
N SER A 380 34.77 10.37 3.64
CA SER A 380 34.24 9.06 3.99
C SER A 380 34.69 7.99 3.00
N PHE A 381 35.01 6.81 3.50
CA PHE A 381 35.33 5.64 2.66
C PHE A 381 34.12 4.70 2.61
N LYS A 382 33.69 4.34 1.40
CA LYS A 382 32.57 3.41 1.18
C LYS A 382 32.75 2.65 -0.13
N ASN A 383 32.62 1.33 -0.11
CA ASN A 383 32.70 0.47 -1.31
C ASN A 383 33.97 0.73 -2.14
N ASN A 384 35.13 0.81 -1.50
CA ASN A 384 36.42 1.15 -2.13
C ASN A 384 36.51 2.54 -2.77
N ASN A 385 35.51 3.41 -2.54
CA ASN A 385 35.51 4.78 -3.03
C ASN A 385 35.67 5.77 -1.88
N ILE A 386 36.50 6.80 -2.12
CA ILE A 386 36.64 7.96 -1.25
C ILE A 386 35.60 9.00 -1.69
N VAL A 387 34.75 9.45 -0.77
CA VAL A 387 33.68 10.42 -1.02
C VAL A 387 33.87 11.61 -0.09
N GLY A 388 33.78 12.83 -0.65
CA GLY A 388 33.94 14.08 0.09
C GLY A 388 35.16 14.91 -0.30
N MET A 389 35.98 14.44 -1.24
CA MET A 389 37.04 15.24 -1.86
C MET A 389 36.43 16.32 -2.78
N ALA A 390 37.11 17.45 -2.90
CA ALA A 390 36.78 18.48 -3.86
C ALA A 390 37.23 18.04 -5.27
N GLU A 391 36.40 18.25 -6.29
CA GLU A 391 36.75 17.96 -7.68
C GLU A 391 37.79 18.95 -8.23
N ASN A 392 37.69 20.23 -7.87
CA ASN A 392 38.65 21.25 -8.30
C ASN A 392 40.02 21.12 -7.59
N HIS A 393 40.02 20.54 -6.39
CA HIS A 393 41.23 20.26 -5.61
C HIS A 393 41.19 18.85 -5.03
N PRO A 394 41.56 17.81 -5.82
CA PRO A 394 41.40 16.40 -5.44
C PRO A 394 42.14 15.96 -4.18
N THR A 395 43.05 16.77 -3.66
CA THR A 395 43.81 16.53 -2.42
C THR A 395 43.14 17.12 -1.17
N GLN A 396 42.08 17.91 -1.32
CA GLN A 396 41.38 18.57 -0.22
C GLN A 396 39.94 18.10 -0.10
N ALA A 397 39.41 18.11 1.12
CA ALA A 397 37.99 17.89 1.35
C ALA A 397 37.17 19.07 0.80
N ALA A 398 35.99 18.77 0.26
CA ALA A 398 35.04 19.77 -0.20
C ALA A 398 34.49 20.59 0.99
N LYS A 399 34.24 21.87 0.76
CA LYS A 399 33.60 22.78 1.72
C LYS A 399 32.20 23.19 1.28
N THR A 400 31.98 23.25 -0.03
CA THR A 400 30.68 23.50 -0.63
C THR A 400 30.42 22.50 -1.75
N VAL A 401 29.16 22.34 -2.11
CA VAL A 401 28.75 21.61 -3.32
C VAL A 401 27.99 22.60 -4.21
N VAL A 402 28.58 22.97 -5.33
CA VAL A 402 27.89 23.75 -6.36
C VAL A 402 26.90 22.82 -7.05
N THR A 403 25.65 23.24 -7.09
CA THR A 403 24.57 22.45 -7.65
C THR A 403 24.05 23.13 -8.90
N PHE A 404 24.03 22.38 -9.99
CA PHE A 404 23.45 22.78 -11.26
C PHE A 404 22.10 22.09 -11.39
N MET A 405 21.04 22.88 -11.46
CA MET A 405 19.67 22.40 -11.66
C MET A 405 19.11 23.01 -12.94
N ILE A 406 18.37 22.22 -13.71
CA ILE A 406 17.58 22.73 -14.82
C ILE A 406 16.11 22.85 -14.39
N THR A 407 15.45 23.93 -14.81
CA THR A 407 14.00 24.09 -14.67
C THR A 407 13.40 24.45 -16.02
N ALA A 408 12.28 23.84 -16.37
CA ALA A 408 11.51 24.24 -17.53
C ALA A 408 11.01 25.67 -17.34
N VAL A 409 11.34 26.53 -18.31
CA VAL A 409 10.92 27.92 -18.34
C VAL A 409 9.44 28.02 -18.69
N PHE A 410 8.96 27.09 -19.51
CA PHE A 410 7.56 27.03 -19.96
C PHE A 410 6.85 25.75 -19.49
N GLY A 411 7.14 25.32 -18.26
CA GLY A 411 6.52 24.13 -17.67
C GLY A 411 6.86 23.97 -16.19
N ASN A 412 6.58 22.78 -15.64
CA ASN A 412 6.79 22.47 -14.22
C ASN A 412 7.97 21.53 -13.97
N PHE A 413 8.64 21.06 -15.04
CA PHE A 413 9.80 20.19 -14.91
C PHE A 413 10.96 20.90 -14.21
N LYS A 414 11.61 20.19 -13.28
CA LYS A 414 12.83 20.65 -12.60
C LYS A 414 13.67 19.44 -12.20
N GLU A 415 14.98 19.49 -12.40
CA GLU A 415 15.87 18.39 -12.06
C GLU A 415 17.32 18.82 -11.80
N VAL A 416 18.00 18.15 -10.86
CA VAL A 416 19.44 18.38 -10.61
C VAL A 416 20.25 17.60 -11.62
N VAL A 417 21.06 18.33 -12.40
CA VAL A 417 21.86 17.75 -13.49
C VAL A 417 23.30 17.48 -13.06
N ARG A 418 23.89 18.32 -12.21
CA ARG A 418 25.26 18.13 -11.71
C ARG A 418 25.39 18.61 -10.26
N LEU A 419 26.09 17.81 -9.46
CA LEU A 419 26.56 18.16 -8.13
C LEU A 419 28.09 18.21 -8.21
N TYR A 420 28.68 19.36 -7.89
CA TYR A 420 30.10 19.64 -8.05
C TYR A 420 30.69 20.03 -6.68
N PRO A 421 31.22 19.06 -5.90
CA PRO A 421 31.87 19.33 -4.63
C PRO A 421 33.18 20.09 -4.86
N VAL A 422 33.34 21.21 -4.17
CA VAL A 422 34.46 22.13 -4.39
C VAL A 422 35.05 22.64 -3.09
N ASN A 423 36.27 23.16 -3.19
CA ASN A 423 36.92 23.91 -2.13
C ASN A 423 37.54 25.17 -2.74
N ASN A 424 37.16 26.35 -2.25
CA ASN A 424 37.63 27.65 -2.74
C ASN A 424 37.49 27.86 -4.26
N LEU A 425 36.27 27.72 -4.78
CA LEU A 425 35.97 27.85 -6.22
C LEU A 425 36.24 29.26 -6.75
N THR A 426 36.80 29.36 -7.96
CA THR A 426 36.99 30.61 -8.69
C THR A 426 35.92 30.82 -9.78
N GLY A 427 35.76 32.07 -10.23
CA GLY A 427 34.80 32.40 -11.31
C GLY A 427 35.12 31.72 -12.65
N GLU A 428 36.39 31.45 -12.95
CA GLU A 428 36.80 30.75 -14.18
C GLU A 428 36.50 29.24 -14.10
N GLU A 429 36.78 28.61 -12.95
CA GLU A 429 36.41 27.22 -12.73
C GLU A 429 34.89 27.02 -12.79
N LEU A 430 34.11 27.95 -12.23
CA LEU A 430 32.65 27.92 -12.33
C LEU A 430 32.17 28.03 -13.79
N LYS A 431 32.82 28.90 -14.59
CA LYS A 431 32.54 29.02 -16.03
C LYS A 431 32.77 27.70 -16.76
N HIS A 432 33.91 27.04 -16.53
CA HIS A 432 34.18 25.74 -17.14
C HIS A 432 33.12 24.71 -16.75
N ALA A 433 32.80 24.57 -15.46
CA ALA A 433 31.80 23.63 -14.98
C ALA A 433 30.39 23.92 -15.54
N ALA A 434 30.01 25.19 -15.67
CA ALA A 434 28.74 25.60 -16.25
C ALA A 434 28.65 25.25 -17.75
N LEU A 435 29.68 25.56 -18.54
CA LEU A 435 29.71 25.26 -19.98
C LEU A 435 29.70 23.75 -20.25
N GLU A 436 30.44 22.96 -19.47
CA GLU A 436 30.35 21.49 -19.53
C GLU A 436 28.93 20.99 -19.26
N THR A 437 28.30 21.52 -18.22
CA THR A 437 26.93 21.14 -17.84
C THR A 437 25.93 21.49 -18.93
N ILE A 438 26.04 22.70 -19.53
CA ILE A 438 25.22 23.12 -20.67
C ILE A 438 25.39 22.14 -21.83
N ASN A 439 26.63 21.77 -22.17
CA ASN A 439 26.87 20.83 -23.27
C ASN A 439 26.25 19.45 -23.03
N VAL A 440 26.32 18.92 -21.80
CA VAL A 440 25.69 17.63 -21.45
C VAL A 440 24.16 17.72 -21.53
N VAL A 441 23.57 18.75 -20.92
CA VAL A 441 22.12 18.96 -20.92
C VAL A 441 21.57 19.10 -22.34
N GLN A 442 22.27 19.81 -23.22
CA GLN A 442 21.82 20.02 -24.59
C GLN A 442 21.97 18.79 -25.49
N LYS A 443 22.95 17.92 -25.22
CA LYS A 443 23.02 16.60 -25.85
C LYS A 443 21.84 15.72 -25.47
N CYS A 444 21.24 15.94 -24.29
CA CYS A 444 20.03 15.26 -23.84
C CYS A 444 18.73 15.91 -24.36
N ASP A 445 18.77 16.65 -25.47
CA ASP A 445 17.63 17.28 -26.14
C ASP A 445 16.95 18.44 -25.36
N PHE A 446 17.64 19.01 -24.37
CA PHE A 446 17.20 20.25 -23.72
C PHE A 446 17.77 21.49 -24.42
N LYS A 447 17.05 22.61 -24.33
CA LYS A 447 17.44 23.91 -24.90
C LYS A 447 17.66 24.90 -23.77
N VAL A 448 18.92 25.10 -23.37
CA VAL A 448 19.25 26.05 -22.30
C VAL A 448 19.15 27.47 -22.84
N ILE A 449 18.31 28.30 -22.22
CA ILE A 449 18.09 29.70 -22.64
C ILE A 449 18.36 30.72 -21.54
N LEU A 450 18.47 30.31 -20.28
CA LEU A 450 18.69 31.19 -19.13
C LEU A 450 19.74 30.59 -18.20
N ILE A 451 20.56 31.43 -17.58
CA ILE A 451 21.40 31.10 -16.42
C ILE A 451 21.01 32.04 -15.29
N ILE A 452 20.74 31.47 -14.11
CA ILE A 452 20.27 32.20 -12.92
C ILE A 452 21.20 31.88 -11.75
N THR A 453 21.75 32.92 -11.13
CA THR A 453 22.68 32.82 -9.98
C THR A 453 22.37 33.88 -8.92
N ASP A 454 22.97 33.77 -7.73
CA ASP A 454 22.98 34.88 -6.76
C ASP A 454 23.91 36.03 -7.23
N ASN A 455 23.82 37.19 -6.58
CA ASN A 455 24.71 38.33 -6.85
C ASN A 455 25.93 38.38 -5.90
N ASN A 456 26.59 37.24 -5.65
CA ASN A 456 27.84 37.22 -4.90
C ASN A 456 29.04 37.56 -5.81
N ARG A 457 30.20 37.87 -5.20
CA ARG A 457 31.39 38.30 -5.94
C ARG A 457 31.93 37.22 -6.90
N LEU A 458 31.80 35.95 -6.52
CA LEU A 458 32.21 34.81 -7.34
C LEU A 458 31.36 34.72 -8.61
N ASN A 459 30.04 34.84 -8.47
CA ASN A 459 29.07 34.78 -9.57
C ASN A 459 29.16 36.01 -10.49
N GLN A 460 29.44 37.19 -9.94
CA GLN A 460 29.76 38.38 -10.74
C GLN A 460 31.01 38.15 -11.62
N ASN A 461 32.06 37.53 -11.08
CA ASN A 461 33.27 37.22 -11.83
C ASN A 461 33.01 36.12 -12.88
N PHE A 462 32.23 35.10 -12.53
CA PHE A 462 31.76 34.07 -13.47
C PHE A 462 31.05 34.68 -14.68
N PHE A 463 30.07 35.58 -14.47
CA PHE A 463 29.39 36.25 -15.59
C PHE A 463 30.36 37.07 -16.45
N LYS A 464 31.25 37.85 -15.84
CA LYS A 464 32.27 38.64 -16.57
C LYS A 464 33.20 37.77 -17.40
N ASN A 465 33.62 36.63 -16.87
CA ASN A 465 34.49 35.69 -17.57
C ASN A 465 33.78 34.97 -18.71
N LEU A 466 32.45 34.88 -18.65
CA LEU A 466 31.64 34.19 -19.64
C LEU A 466 31.33 35.10 -20.83
N VAL A 467 30.89 36.33 -20.58
CA VAL A 467 30.70 37.37 -21.61
C VAL A 467 30.64 38.76 -20.98
N SER A 468 31.13 39.77 -21.70
CA SER A 468 31.03 41.17 -21.27
C SER A 468 29.60 41.73 -21.34
N GLY A 469 28.67 41.04 -21.99
CA GLY A 469 27.28 41.45 -22.20
C GLY A 469 26.25 40.75 -21.31
N ASP A 470 24.98 40.90 -21.70
CA ASP A 470 23.83 40.31 -21.01
C ASP A 470 23.49 38.89 -21.51
N THR A 471 23.96 38.56 -22.71
CA THR A 471 23.70 37.30 -23.40
C THR A 471 24.96 36.78 -24.07
N PHE A 472 25.07 35.47 -24.24
CA PHE A 472 26.10 34.85 -25.08
C PHE A 472 25.48 33.80 -26.01
N CYS A 473 26.20 33.48 -27.09
CA CYS A 473 25.75 32.48 -28.06
C CYS A 473 25.76 31.09 -27.45
N ASN A 474 24.68 30.34 -27.63
CA ASN A 474 24.58 28.98 -27.14
C ASN A 474 25.63 28.08 -27.83
N PRO A 475 26.40 27.27 -27.08
CA PRO A 475 27.48 26.45 -27.62
C PRO A 475 27.05 25.41 -28.67
N LEU A 476 25.81 24.92 -28.60
CA LEU A 476 25.27 23.90 -29.52
C LEU A 476 24.29 24.50 -30.54
N HIS A 477 23.53 25.52 -30.14
CA HIS A 477 22.49 26.13 -30.96
C HIS A 477 22.83 27.58 -31.28
N SER A 478 23.67 27.83 -32.30
CA SER A 478 24.17 29.18 -32.66
C SER A 478 23.09 30.26 -32.79
N ASN A 479 21.86 29.90 -33.16
CA ASN A 479 20.73 30.83 -33.33
C ASN A 479 19.95 31.12 -32.02
N MET A 480 20.41 30.59 -30.88
CA MET A 480 19.75 30.71 -29.59
C MET A 480 20.64 31.49 -28.60
N PRO A 481 20.19 32.64 -28.06
CA PRO A 481 20.91 33.34 -27.02
C PRO A 481 20.68 32.66 -25.65
N ILE A 482 21.69 32.68 -24.80
CA ILE A 482 21.56 32.35 -23.37
C ILE A 482 21.61 33.64 -22.56
N PHE A 483 20.55 33.90 -21.80
CA PHE A 483 20.36 35.09 -20.97
C PHE A 483 20.95 34.89 -19.56
N LEU A 484 21.65 35.90 -19.01
CA LEU A 484 22.42 35.80 -17.76
C LEU A 484 21.86 36.68 -16.63
N THR A 485 20.92 36.18 -15.83
CA THR A 485 20.21 36.97 -14.80
C THR A 485 20.63 36.60 -13.37
N TYR A 486 20.40 37.51 -12.42
CA TYR A 486 20.48 37.20 -11.00
C TYR A 486 19.09 36.89 -10.43
N ASP A 487 19.08 36.16 -9.32
CA ASP A 487 17.85 35.81 -8.60
C ASP A 487 17.12 37.04 -8.03
N PHE A 488 15.86 37.21 -8.41
CA PHE A 488 15.03 38.33 -7.98
C PHE A 488 14.74 38.32 -6.48
N VAL A 489 14.64 37.15 -5.84
CA VAL A 489 14.38 37.03 -4.39
C VAL A 489 15.56 37.62 -3.60
N HIS A 490 16.79 37.26 -3.97
CA HIS A 490 17.99 37.85 -3.39
C HIS A 490 18.10 39.35 -3.66
N LEU A 491 17.74 39.83 -4.85
CA LEU A 491 17.75 41.27 -5.15
C LEU A 491 16.77 42.05 -4.27
N PHE A 492 15.56 41.52 -4.06
CA PHE A 492 14.58 42.12 -3.16
C PHE A 492 15.09 42.18 -1.72
N LYS A 493 15.70 41.09 -1.22
CA LYS A 493 16.37 41.08 0.09
C LYS A 493 17.52 42.11 0.15
N ASN A 494 18.29 42.25 -0.93
CA ASN A 494 19.38 43.20 -0.99
C ASN A 494 18.90 44.65 -0.91
N ILE A 495 17.81 45.03 -1.60
CA ILE A 495 17.22 46.38 -1.48
C ILE A 495 16.90 46.69 -0.02
N TYR A 496 16.21 45.77 0.66
CA TYR A 496 15.89 45.88 2.08
C TYR A 496 17.14 45.98 2.98
N ASN A 497 18.12 45.09 2.78
CA ASN A 497 19.36 45.08 3.55
C ASN A 497 20.22 46.33 3.32
N ASN A 498 20.24 46.87 2.10
CA ASN A 498 20.91 48.15 1.79
C ASN A 498 20.27 49.29 2.58
N TRP A 499 18.94 49.29 2.73
CA TRP A 499 18.22 50.30 3.51
C TRP A 499 18.56 50.23 5.00
N LEU A 500 18.54 49.02 5.59
CA LEU A 500 18.91 48.81 7.00
C LEU A 500 20.35 49.26 7.31
N ASN A 501 21.25 49.06 6.35
CA ASN A 501 22.68 49.34 6.49
C ASN A 501 23.06 50.79 6.15
N ARG A 502 22.09 51.66 5.82
CA ARG A 502 22.34 53.09 5.64
C ARG A 502 23.01 53.68 6.87
N LYS A 503 23.98 54.58 6.70
CA LYS A 503 24.79 55.10 7.81
C LYS A 503 24.12 56.27 8.54
N ASP A 504 23.24 57.00 7.87
CA ASP A 504 22.52 58.10 8.48
C ASP A 504 21.53 57.62 9.54
N ASN A 505 21.26 58.46 10.54
CA ASN A 505 20.42 58.12 11.69
C ASN A 505 18.99 57.74 11.26
N LEU A 506 18.45 58.44 10.26
CA LEU A 506 17.09 58.26 9.77
C LEU A 506 16.98 57.08 8.77
N LYS A 507 18.12 56.52 8.35
CA LYS A 507 18.26 55.50 7.30
C LYS A 507 17.52 55.92 6.04
N THR A 508 18.07 56.91 5.35
CA THR A 508 17.43 57.61 4.24
C THR A 508 17.95 57.08 2.92
N PHE A 509 17.02 56.81 2.01
CA PHE A 509 17.28 56.72 0.58
C PHE A 509 16.81 57.99 -0.10
N THR A 510 17.69 58.58 -0.90
CA THR A 510 17.36 59.71 -1.77
C THR A 510 17.20 59.19 -3.18
N TYR A 511 16.01 59.32 -3.76
CA TYR A 511 15.63 58.67 -5.02
C TYR A 511 14.84 59.62 -5.93
N PRO A 512 14.89 59.48 -7.27
CA PRO A 512 14.12 60.34 -8.17
C PRO A 512 12.63 60.03 -8.07
N ASP A 513 11.74 60.99 -8.23
CA ASP A 513 10.30 60.72 -8.28
C ASP A 513 9.97 59.85 -9.50
N PHE A 514 9.07 58.87 -9.35
CA PHE A 514 8.76 57.96 -10.45
C PHE A 514 7.94 58.61 -11.55
N ASN A 515 7.20 59.70 -11.26
CA ASN A 515 6.41 60.40 -12.26
C ASN A 515 7.21 61.49 -12.97
N ASN A 516 8.06 62.21 -12.25
CA ASN A 516 8.99 63.19 -12.81
C ASN A 516 10.42 62.97 -12.28
N PHE A 517 11.31 62.42 -13.13
CA PHE A 517 12.68 62.07 -12.75
C PHE A 517 13.57 63.26 -12.35
N GLU A 518 13.15 64.50 -12.64
CA GLU A 518 13.86 65.70 -12.19
C GLU A 518 13.59 66.06 -10.73
N HIS A 519 12.48 65.58 -10.17
CA HIS A 519 12.20 65.77 -8.75
C HIS A 519 12.88 64.66 -7.94
N VAL A 520 13.40 65.02 -6.77
CA VAL A 520 14.06 64.09 -5.86
C VAL A 520 13.24 63.96 -4.59
N LYS A 521 13.00 62.73 -4.14
CA LYS A 521 12.26 62.35 -2.95
C LYS A 521 13.16 61.59 -1.96
N GLN A 522 12.71 61.49 -0.72
CA GLN A 522 13.41 60.82 0.38
C GLN A 522 12.54 59.76 1.05
N ALA A 523 13.02 58.51 1.06
CA ALA A 523 12.41 57.42 1.82
C ALA A 523 13.21 57.16 3.10
N ARG A 524 12.56 57.33 4.26
CA ARG A 524 13.20 57.15 5.57
C ARG A 524 12.64 55.90 6.25
N LEU A 525 13.53 54.99 6.67
CA LEU A 525 13.11 53.80 7.43
C LEU A 525 12.55 54.20 8.81
N GLU A 526 13.00 55.33 9.34
CA GLU A 526 12.49 55.88 10.59
C GLU A 526 10.98 56.11 10.57
N HIS A 527 10.39 56.56 9.44
CA HIS A 527 8.95 56.72 9.31
C HIS A 527 8.21 55.41 9.62
N ILE A 528 8.74 54.27 9.14
CA ILE A 528 8.17 52.94 9.39
C ILE A 528 8.36 52.53 10.86
N ARG A 529 9.49 52.88 11.48
CA ARG A 529 9.76 52.59 12.90
C ARG A 529 8.88 53.40 13.84
N ILE A 530 8.70 54.69 13.56
CA ILE A 530 7.78 55.56 14.30
C ILE A 530 6.37 55.01 14.19
N PHE A 531 5.91 54.70 12.98
CA PHE A 531 4.58 54.13 12.75
C PHE A 531 4.39 52.80 13.49
N TYR A 532 5.37 51.90 13.43
CA TYR A 532 5.34 50.65 14.21
C TYR A 532 5.25 50.90 15.70
N ASN A 533 6.01 51.87 16.25
CA ASN A 533 5.98 52.18 17.67
C ASN A 533 4.66 52.81 18.12
N GLN A 534 3.93 53.48 17.22
CA GLN A 534 2.58 53.98 17.47
C GLN A 534 1.56 52.84 17.53
N GLU A 535 1.67 51.85 16.64
CA GLU A 535 0.70 50.74 16.57
C GLU A 535 1.05 49.51 17.41
N LYS A 536 2.27 49.38 17.94
CA LYS A 536 2.76 48.11 18.51
C LYS A 536 1.91 47.58 19.68
N GLU A 537 1.32 48.47 20.48
CA GLU A 537 0.48 48.12 21.64
C GLU A 537 -1.02 48.02 21.26
N LEU A 538 -1.41 48.39 20.03
CA LEU A 538 -2.79 48.31 19.59
C LEU A 538 -3.18 46.85 19.29
N MET A 539 -4.39 46.45 19.67
CA MET A 539 -4.95 45.14 19.32
C MET A 539 -5.08 44.97 17.80
N VAL A 540 -5.53 46.02 17.13
CA VAL A 540 -5.83 46.05 15.69
C VAL A 540 -4.94 47.10 15.03
N LYS A 541 -4.23 46.72 13.98
CA LYS A 541 -3.13 47.52 13.38
C LYS A 541 -3.33 47.69 11.88
N LYS A 542 -3.09 48.89 11.33
CA LYS A 542 -3.07 49.11 9.87
C LYS A 542 -1.92 48.36 9.23
N ALA A 543 -0.73 48.40 9.83
CA ALA A 543 0.46 47.72 9.34
C ALA A 543 0.73 46.41 10.11
N PHE A 544 -0.28 45.56 10.26
CA PHE A 544 -0.24 44.34 11.09
C PHE A 544 0.86 43.31 10.77
N LYS A 545 1.51 43.40 9.60
CA LYS A 545 2.65 42.55 9.22
C LYS A 545 3.97 43.04 9.82
N LEU A 546 4.08 44.32 10.19
CA LEU A 546 5.27 44.87 10.80
C LEU A 546 5.46 44.31 12.21
N ASN A 547 6.68 43.89 12.49
CA ASN A 547 7.08 43.41 13.80
C ASN A 547 8.53 43.81 14.09
N ARG A 548 8.98 43.61 15.33
CA ARG A 548 10.35 43.97 15.74
C ARG A 548 11.42 43.32 14.86
N LYS A 549 11.26 42.06 14.47
CA LYS A 549 12.22 41.33 13.61
C LYS A 549 12.27 41.93 12.19
N THR A 550 11.16 42.47 11.71
CA THR A 550 11.06 43.18 10.43
C THR A 550 11.76 44.54 10.43
N LEU A 551 12.02 45.18 11.58
CA LEU A 551 12.65 46.53 11.61
C LEU A 551 14.04 46.53 12.23
N TYR A 552 14.34 45.48 13.00
CA TYR A 552 15.59 45.27 13.72
C TYR A 552 16.05 43.80 13.58
N PRO A 553 16.21 43.26 12.35
CA PRO A 553 16.60 41.87 12.17
C PRO A 553 18.06 41.64 12.57
N ASN A 554 18.32 40.49 13.18
CA ASN A 554 19.67 39.94 13.30
C ASN A 554 20.19 39.39 11.95
N ASN A 555 21.45 38.96 11.90
CA ASN A 555 22.08 38.50 10.66
C ASN A 555 21.38 37.28 10.02
N PHE A 556 20.84 36.36 10.81
CA PHE A 556 20.09 35.21 10.30
C PHE A 556 18.71 35.63 9.76
N GLU A 557 18.02 36.52 10.49
CA GLU A 557 16.71 37.04 10.12
C GLU A 557 16.75 37.81 8.79
N ARG A 558 17.85 38.50 8.48
CA ARG A 558 18.05 39.20 7.19
C ARG A 558 17.99 38.29 5.96
N GLN A 559 18.16 36.97 6.13
CA GLN A 559 18.03 36.01 5.03
C GLN A 559 16.56 35.65 4.72
N ASN A 560 15.63 35.95 5.64
CA ASN A 560 14.23 35.61 5.48
C ASN A 560 13.49 36.65 4.63
N VAL A 561 13.15 36.28 3.39
CA VAL A 561 12.41 37.15 2.46
C VAL A 561 11.07 37.64 3.02
N LYS A 562 10.41 36.87 3.90
CA LYS A 562 9.13 37.28 4.51
C LYS A 562 9.28 38.55 5.34
N LEU A 563 10.43 38.74 6.01
CA LEU A 563 10.66 39.95 6.80
C LEU A 563 10.83 41.18 5.89
N SER A 564 11.49 41.02 4.75
CA SER A 564 11.55 42.06 3.71
C SER A 564 10.15 42.36 3.16
N ASP A 565 9.38 41.33 2.80
CA ASP A 565 8.02 41.48 2.24
C ASP A 565 7.07 42.20 3.20
N ASN A 566 7.19 42.01 4.51
CA ASN A 566 6.41 42.74 5.52
C ASN A 566 6.61 44.27 5.44
N VAL A 567 7.82 44.74 5.14
CA VAL A 567 8.10 46.19 5.00
C VAL A 567 7.41 46.75 3.76
N PHE A 568 7.50 46.06 2.63
CA PHE A 568 6.90 46.46 1.36
C PHE A 568 5.46 45.96 1.19
N HIS A 569 4.80 45.52 2.26
CA HIS A 569 3.45 44.95 2.17
C HIS A 569 2.43 46.03 1.82
N ASP A 570 1.41 45.67 1.04
CA ASP A 570 0.35 46.58 0.58
C ASP A 570 -0.29 47.37 1.74
N THR A 571 -0.50 46.71 2.89
CA THR A 571 -1.10 47.33 4.07
C THR A 571 -0.16 48.31 4.76
N THR A 572 1.15 48.06 4.74
CA THR A 572 2.16 49.00 5.25
C THR A 572 2.20 50.26 4.38
N ILE A 573 2.14 50.08 3.06
CA ILE A 573 2.09 51.18 2.10
C ILE A 573 0.83 52.01 2.30
N ALA A 574 -0.34 51.36 2.36
CA ALA A 574 -1.62 52.01 2.62
C ALA A 574 -1.60 52.81 3.92
N ALA A 575 -1.03 52.23 4.98
CA ALA A 575 -0.92 52.88 6.28
C ALA A 575 -0.10 54.17 6.21
N LEU A 576 1.09 54.12 5.59
CA LEU A 576 1.94 55.30 5.47
C LEU A 576 1.32 56.39 4.57
N LYS A 577 0.51 56.03 3.57
CA LYS A 577 -0.22 57.01 2.74
C LYS A 577 -1.26 57.82 3.51
N THR A 578 -1.72 57.34 4.67
CA THR A 578 -2.62 58.13 5.51
C THR A 578 -1.95 59.34 6.16
N ILE A 579 -0.61 59.37 6.19
CA ILE A 579 0.19 60.43 6.85
C ILE A 579 0.97 61.20 5.79
N PRO A 580 0.65 62.49 5.51
CA PRO A 580 1.32 63.30 4.48
C PRO A 580 2.84 63.34 4.59
N ALA A 581 3.37 63.41 5.83
CA ALA A 581 4.82 63.42 6.07
C ALA A 581 5.52 62.13 5.61
N TYR A 582 4.80 61.02 5.44
CA TYR A 582 5.34 59.71 5.08
C TYR A 582 5.06 59.32 3.62
N HIS A 583 4.44 60.20 2.83
CA HIS A 583 4.09 59.94 1.42
C HIS A 583 5.30 59.56 0.57
N GLU A 584 6.43 60.26 0.73
CA GLU A 584 7.65 59.92 -0.02
C GLU A 584 8.22 58.54 0.36
N THR A 585 8.09 58.11 1.62
CA THR A 585 8.45 56.72 1.97
C THR A 585 7.46 55.73 1.34
N ALA A 586 6.16 56.03 1.39
CA ALA A 586 5.12 55.16 0.83
C ALA A 586 5.25 55.00 -0.70
N ASP A 587 5.59 56.07 -1.41
CA ASP A 587 5.84 56.07 -2.86
C ASP A 587 7.02 55.14 -3.20
N PHE A 588 8.13 55.24 -2.47
CA PHE A 588 9.27 54.34 -2.64
C PHE A 588 8.88 52.88 -2.45
N LEU A 589 8.17 52.58 -1.36
CA LEU A 589 7.70 51.23 -1.09
C LEU A 589 6.79 50.72 -2.21
N GLN A 590 5.91 51.56 -2.76
CA GLN A 590 5.01 51.21 -3.84
C GLN A 590 5.76 50.90 -5.15
N ILE A 591 6.80 51.67 -5.48
CA ILE A 591 7.63 51.41 -6.68
C ILE A 591 8.28 50.03 -6.58
N ILE A 592 8.91 49.72 -5.44
CA ILE A 592 9.56 48.42 -5.21
C ILE A 592 8.54 47.29 -5.13
N ARG A 593 7.36 47.52 -4.51
CA ARG A 593 6.25 46.55 -4.45
C ARG A 593 5.74 46.20 -5.85
N ASN A 594 5.54 47.19 -6.71
CA ASN A 594 5.08 46.98 -8.09
C ASN A 594 6.11 46.16 -8.88
N TRP A 595 7.39 46.49 -8.78
CA TRP A 595 8.47 45.69 -9.37
C TRP A 595 8.44 44.25 -8.85
N TRP A 596 8.35 44.06 -7.54
CA TRP A 596 8.32 42.75 -6.89
C TRP A 596 7.08 41.93 -7.29
N ASP A 597 5.91 42.56 -7.42
CA ASP A 597 4.69 41.90 -7.88
C ASP A 597 4.79 41.37 -9.31
N ILE A 598 5.50 42.08 -10.19
CA ILE A 598 5.76 41.64 -11.57
C ILE A 598 6.69 40.44 -11.59
N VAL A 599 7.89 40.59 -10.99
CA VAL A 599 8.95 39.59 -11.10
C VAL A 599 8.62 38.29 -10.35
N ASN A 600 7.81 38.35 -9.28
CA ASN A 600 7.42 37.18 -8.50
C ASN A 600 6.04 36.61 -8.92
N THR A 601 5.70 36.65 -10.22
CA THR A 601 4.44 36.07 -10.71
C THR A 601 4.57 34.57 -10.98
N LYS A 602 4.02 33.76 -10.05
CA LYS A 602 4.16 32.28 -10.03
C LYS A 602 3.18 31.52 -10.90
N ASN A 603 1.99 32.07 -11.12
CA ASN A 603 0.93 31.40 -11.88
C ASN A 603 -0.01 32.40 -12.54
N ILE A 604 -0.81 31.89 -13.48
CA ILE A 604 -1.72 32.68 -14.34
C ILE A 604 -2.85 33.33 -13.53
N VAL A 605 -3.27 32.70 -12.44
CA VAL A 605 -4.45 33.09 -11.67
C VAL A 605 -4.11 34.11 -10.56
N LYS A 606 -2.84 34.26 -10.19
CA LYS A 606 -2.39 35.11 -9.07
C LYS A 606 -2.89 36.55 -9.21
N GLY A 607 -2.73 37.15 -10.39
CA GLY A 607 -3.20 38.51 -10.67
C GLY A 607 -4.72 38.66 -10.59
N ILE A 608 -5.46 37.65 -11.06
CA ILE A 608 -6.93 37.62 -11.01
C ILE A 608 -7.41 37.49 -9.55
N ALA A 609 -6.85 36.53 -8.81
CA ALA A 609 -7.21 36.27 -7.42
C ALA A 609 -6.93 37.48 -6.52
N LYS A 610 -5.81 38.17 -6.74
CA LYS A 610 -5.42 39.39 -5.99
C LYS A 610 -6.03 40.67 -6.55
N ARG A 611 -6.70 40.63 -7.71
CA ARG A 611 -7.11 41.81 -8.48
C ARG A 611 -5.96 42.82 -8.67
N ASN A 612 -4.74 42.30 -8.80
CA ASN A 612 -3.53 43.09 -9.00
C ASN A 612 -3.00 42.81 -10.40
N ARG A 613 -3.10 43.81 -11.28
CA ARG A 613 -2.69 43.68 -12.68
C ARG A 613 -1.17 43.47 -12.84
N PHE A 614 -0.38 43.99 -11.90
CA PHE A 614 1.06 43.76 -11.84
C PHE A 614 1.43 42.33 -11.44
N SER A 615 0.54 41.56 -10.82
CA SER A 615 0.77 40.15 -10.43
C SER A 615 0.25 39.13 -11.46
N GLY A 616 -0.03 39.56 -12.69
CA GLY A 616 -0.47 38.69 -13.79
C GLY A 616 0.68 38.30 -14.73
N PRO A 617 0.53 37.24 -15.55
CA PRO A 617 1.52 36.89 -16.57
C PRO A 617 1.76 38.00 -17.58
N ILE A 618 2.92 37.99 -18.22
CA ILE A 618 3.23 38.89 -19.33
C ILE A 618 2.77 38.22 -20.63
N HIS A 619 1.83 38.85 -21.32
CA HIS A 619 1.24 38.33 -22.56
C HIS A 619 1.74 39.04 -23.83
N SER A 620 2.16 40.30 -23.70
CA SER A 620 2.61 41.13 -24.82
C SER A 620 3.72 42.08 -24.38
N MET A 621 4.49 42.60 -25.33
CA MET A 621 5.47 43.67 -25.11
C MET A 621 4.81 45.04 -24.89
N ASP A 622 3.52 45.17 -25.20
CA ASP A 622 2.72 46.38 -24.95
C ASP A 622 2.04 46.39 -23.57
N ASP A 623 2.24 45.34 -22.77
CA ASP A 623 1.66 45.18 -21.45
C ASP A 623 2.12 46.29 -20.49
N GLU A 624 1.22 46.79 -19.63
CA GLU A 624 1.52 47.80 -18.61
C GLU A 624 2.69 47.39 -17.70
N LYS A 625 2.86 46.08 -17.46
CA LYS A 625 4.01 45.54 -16.71
C LYS A 625 5.33 45.80 -17.42
N ILE A 626 5.38 45.58 -18.74
CA ILE A 626 6.57 45.83 -19.55
C ILE A 626 6.89 47.32 -19.59
N GLN A 627 5.87 48.18 -19.75
CA GLN A 627 6.03 49.62 -19.72
C GLN A 627 6.57 50.10 -18.35
N PHE A 628 6.03 49.55 -17.25
CA PHE A 628 6.52 49.83 -15.91
C PHE A 628 7.99 49.41 -15.75
N LEU A 629 8.37 48.19 -16.18
CA LEU A 629 9.76 47.72 -16.07
C LEU A 629 10.73 48.57 -16.92
N LYS A 630 10.34 48.99 -18.13
CA LYS A 630 11.12 49.94 -18.95
C LYS A 630 11.33 51.26 -18.23
N LYS A 631 10.25 51.83 -17.67
CA LYS A 631 10.31 53.06 -16.88
C LYS A 631 11.15 52.90 -15.60
N PHE A 632 11.07 51.73 -14.96
CA PHE A 632 11.85 51.38 -13.78
C PHE A 632 13.34 51.32 -14.07
N LEU A 633 13.77 50.83 -15.24
CA LEU A 633 15.18 50.87 -15.64
C LEU A 633 15.71 52.31 -15.78
N LEU A 634 14.96 53.19 -16.46
CA LEU A 634 15.33 54.60 -16.58
C LEU A 634 15.38 55.29 -15.21
N TRP A 635 14.45 54.95 -14.33
CA TRP A 635 14.42 55.42 -12.96
C TRP A 635 15.65 54.95 -12.15
N LEU A 636 16.07 53.69 -12.30
CA LEU A 636 17.31 53.17 -11.69
C LEU A 636 18.56 53.88 -12.20
N GLU A 637 18.63 54.18 -13.50
CA GLU A 637 19.74 54.93 -14.09
C GLU A 637 19.83 56.32 -13.47
N LYS A 638 18.73 57.09 -13.46
CA LYS A 638 18.71 58.40 -12.79
C LYS A 638 19.06 58.26 -11.31
N TRP A 639 18.54 57.26 -10.61
CA TRP A 639 18.87 57.04 -9.19
C TRP A 639 20.37 56.80 -8.97
N SER A 640 21.02 56.04 -9.86
CA SER A 640 22.46 55.80 -9.79
C SER A 640 23.29 57.08 -9.91
N THR A 641 22.81 58.09 -10.63
CA THR A 641 23.52 59.39 -10.78
C THR A 641 23.52 60.22 -9.50
N LEU A 642 22.57 60.00 -8.58
CA LEU A 642 22.43 60.77 -7.34
C LEU A 642 23.54 60.48 -6.30
N ASN A 643 24.32 59.40 -6.51
CA ASN A 643 25.62 59.00 -5.92
C ASN A 643 25.85 59.05 -4.39
N LYS A 644 25.03 59.73 -3.57
CA LYS A 644 25.30 59.93 -2.14
C LYS A 644 24.46 59.00 -1.24
N ASP A 645 23.22 58.67 -1.62
CA ASP A 645 22.29 57.97 -0.71
C ASP A 645 21.41 56.90 -1.39
N GLY A 646 21.96 56.14 -2.35
CA GLY A 646 21.24 55.08 -3.07
C GLY A 646 21.63 53.66 -2.65
N LEU A 647 21.27 52.69 -3.50
CA LEU A 647 21.72 51.29 -3.42
C LEU A 647 23.25 51.18 -3.59
N SER A 648 23.85 50.14 -3.02
CA SER A 648 25.24 49.77 -3.35
C SER A 648 25.40 49.52 -4.85
N LYS A 649 26.59 49.82 -5.39
CA LYS A 649 26.91 49.65 -6.81
C LYS A 649 26.58 48.24 -7.32
N ASP A 650 26.94 47.22 -6.56
CA ASP A 650 26.67 45.83 -6.90
C ASP A 650 25.18 45.49 -6.92
N THR A 651 24.40 46.01 -5.96
CA THR A 651 22.95 45.78 -5.91
C THR A 651 22.24 46.54 -7.04
N ALA A 652 22.61 47.80 -7.29
CA ALA A 652 22.04 48.61 -8.37
C ALA A 652 22.32 48.00 -9.75
N SER A 653 23.58 47.59 -9.99
CA SER A 653 23.98 46.96 -11.26
C SER A 653 23.25 45.63 -11.49
N ALA A 654 23.14 44.79 -10.45
CA ALA A 654 22.45 43.51 -10.57
C ALA A 654 20.93 43.66 -10.75
N LEU A 655 20.32 44.64 -10.08
CA LEU A 655 18.90 44.97 -10.23
C LEU A 655 18.59 45.48 -11.65
N PHE A 656 19.44 46.37 -12.17
CA PHE A 656 19.35 46.88 -13.53
C PHE A 656 19.51 45.75 -14.56
N ARG A 657 20.59 44.95 -14.45
CA ARG A 657 20.88 43.82 -15.34
C ARG A 657 19.71 42.83 -15.37
N SER A 658 19.26 42.36 -14.21
CA SER A 658 18.23 41.30 -14.14
C SER A 658 16.89 41.79 -14.68
N THR A 659 16.53 43.04 -14.42
CA THR A 659 15.30 43.64 -14.97
C THR A 659 15.40 43.86 -16.49
N SER A 660 16.54 44.32 -17.00
CA SER A 660 16.82 44.45 -18.43
C SER A 660 16.77 43.09 -19.14
N ILE A 661 17.34 42.06 -18.53
CA ILE A 661 17.32 40.71 -19.08
C ILE A 661 15.93 40.12 -19.09
N LEU A 662 15.10 40.35 -18.08
CA LEU A 662 13.69 39.94 -18.11
C LEU A 662 12.95 40.54 -19.31
N LEU A 663 13.21 41.82 -19.66
CA LEU A 663 12.62 42.44 -20.85
C LEU A 663 13.09 41.78 -22.15
N LYS A 664 14.41 41.59 -22.30
CA LYS A 664 15.00 40.94 -23.50
C LYS A 664 14.54 39.50 -23.65
N PHE A 665 14.51 38.77 -22.54
CA PHE A 665 14.01 37.40 -22.47
C PHE A 665 12.52 37.34 -22.81
N ALA A 666 11.72 38.31 -22.34
CA ALA A 666 10.31 38.38 -22.64
C ALA A 666 10.05 38.64 -24.13
N GLU A 667 10.79 39.60 -24.71
CA GLU A 667 10.74 39.90 -26.14
C GLU A 667 11.09 38.66 -26.97
N TYR A 668 12.23 38.01 -26.70
CA TYR A 668 12.65 36.80 -27.41
C TYR A 668 11.62 35.66 -27.29
N SER A 669 11.05 35.47 -26.10
CA SER A 669 10.07 34.40 -25.86
C SER A 669 8.75 34.65 -26.61
N LEU A 670 8.20 35.86 -26.55
CA LEU A 670 6.91 36.18 -27.17
C LEU A 670 7.03 36.30 -28.70
N THR A 671 8.12 36.88 -29.20
CA THR A 671 8.28 37.17 -30.64
C THR A 671 8.91 36.01 -31.41
N THR A 672 10.04 35.48 -30.92
CA THR A 672 10.81 34.44 -31.60
C THR A 672 10.28 33.05 -31.28
N LEU A 673 10.09 32.73 -30.00
CA LEU A 673 9.58 31.42 -29.58
C LEU A 673 8.05 31.30 -29.66
N LYS A 674 7.34 32.44 -29.83
CA LYS A 674 5.88 32.52 -29.95
C LYS A 674 5.14 31.83 -28.79
N VAL A 675 5.64 31.97 -27.56
CA VAL A 675 4.92 31.47 -26.38
C VAL A 675 3.77 32.40 -26.00
N ASN A 676 2.70 31.84 -25.44
CA ASN A 676 1.47 32.61 -25.13
C ASN A 676 1.62 33.61 -23.96
N TYR A 677 2.53 33.31 -23.04
CA TYR A 677 2.79 34.13 -21.86
C TYR A 677 4.10 33.74 -21.20
N ILE A 678 4.60 34.62 -20.34
CA ILE A 678 5.77 34.41 -19.50
C ILE A 678 5.39 34.56 -18.04
N LEU A 679 5.98 33.71 -17.20
CA LEU A 679 5.94 33.81 -15.74
C LEU A 679 7.33 34.22 -15.24
N PRO A 680 7.53 35.50 -14.86
CA PRO A 680 8.82 36.00 -14.42
C PRO A 680 9.46 35.26 -13.23
N GLU A 681 8.66 34.58 -12.39
CA GLU A 681 9.18 33.76 -11.27
C GLU A 681 10.09 32.61 -11.77
N LYS A 682 10.00 32.22 -13.05
CA LYS A 682 10.91 31.23 -13.64
C LYS A 682 12.38 31.70 -13.69
N CYS A 683 12.64 32.96 -13.38
CA CYS A 683 13.96 33.57 -13.25
C CYS A 683 14.46 33.65 -11.79
N GLU A 684 14.02 32.73 -10.91
CA GLU A 684 14.40 32.68 -9.49
C GLU A 684 15.06 31.34 -9.10
N THR A 685 15.83 31.32 -8.01
CA THR A 685 16.56 30.12 -7.52
C THR A 685 15.82 29.32 -6.42
N ASP A 686 14.57 29.65 -6.09
CA ASP A 686 13.75 28.98 -5.06
C ASP A 686 13.74 27.44 -5.17
N ASN A 687 13.74 26.89 -6.40
CA ASN A 687 13.74 25.45 -6.64
C ASN A 687 15.02 24.76 -6.14
N LEU A 688 16.17 25.44 -6.19
CA LEU A 688 17.43 24.95 -5.64
C LEU A 688 17.39 24.98 -4.10
N GLU A 689 16.92 26.07 -3.51
CA GLU A 689 16.79 26.18 -2.04
C GLU A 689 15.85 25.09 -1.48
N GLU A 690 14.73 24.81 -2.17
CA GLU A 690 13.82 23.71 -1.82
C GLU A 690 14.55 22.35 -1.84
N ARG A 691 15.37 22.11 -2.86
CA ARG A 691 16.17 20.88 -2.99
C ARG A 691 17.22 20.77 -1.88
N PHE A 692 17.89 21.86 -1.51
CA PHE A 692 18.82 21.88 -0.38
C PHE A 692 18.12 21.58 0.94
N GLY A 693 16.93 22.15 1.17
CA GLY A 693 16.08 21.81 2.31
C GLY A 693 15.71 20.32 2.33
N LEU A 694 15.42 19.73 1.17
CA LEU A 694 15.16 18.30 1.03
C LEU A 694 16.38 17.45 1.38
N TYR A 695 17.59 17.80 0.95
CA TYR A 695 18.81 17.09 1.33
C TYR A 695 19.04 17.08 2.84
N ARG A 696 18.86 18.24 3.50
CA ARG A 696 18.95 18.36 4.96
C ARG A 696 17.93 17.48 5.66
N ARG A 697 16.66 17.52 5.22
CA ARG A 697 15.56 16.71 5.78
C ARG A 697 15.78 15.20 5.60
N LEU A 698 16.18 14.75 4.41
CA LEU A 698 16.48 13.34 4.13
C LEU A 698 17.71 12.82 4.91
N SER A 699 18.52 13.74 5.45
CA SER A 699 19.68 13.46 6.29
C SER A 699 19.38 13.65 7.78
N GLY A 700 18.12 13.51 8.21
CA GLY A 700 17.71 13.65 9.61
C GLY A 700 17.58 15.10 10.08
N SER A 701 17.25 16.02 9.16
CA SER A 701 17.22 17.47 9.41
C SER A 701 18.56 18.05 9.87
N ASN A 702 19.67 17.40 9.51
CA ASN A 702 21.01 17.92 9.74
C ASN A 702 21.27 19.13 8.86
N TYR A 703 21.60 20.28 9.45
CA TYR A 703 21.93 21.49 8.70
C TYR A 703 23.28 21.37 7.96
N HIS A 704 24.27 20.72 8.61
CA HIS A 704 25.61 20.52 8.09
C HIS A 704 25.75 19.15 7.43
N VAL A 705 25.07 18.96 6.31
CA VAL A 705 25.15 17.72 5.52
C VAL A 705 26.55 17.51 4.93
N SER A 706 26.99 16.26 4.82
CA SER A 706 28.21 15.89 4.10
C SER A 706 27.94 15.66 2.61
N VAL A 707 28.98 15.71 1.77
CA VAL A 707 28.88 15.39 0.33
C VAL A 707 28.23 14.02 0.10
N ARG A 708 28.62 13.01 0.90
CA ARG A 708 28.02 11.66 0.82
C ARG A 708 26.52 11.68 1.08
N GLN A 709 26.07 12.41 2.10
CA GLN A 709 24.64 12.52 2.42
C GLN A 709 23.85 13.21 1.32
N ILE A 710 24.43 14.22 0.67
CA ILE A 710 23.84 14.88 -0.50
C ILE A 710 23.67 13.87 -1.64
N LEU A 711 24.73 13.13 -2.00
CA LEU A 711 24.67 12.13 -3.09
C LEU A 711 23.66 11.00 -2.79
N GLU A 712 23.63 10.51 -1.55
CA GLU A 712 22.66 9.50 -1.12
C GLU A 712 21.21 10.04 -1.13
N SER A 713 21.01 11.31 -0.78
CA SER A 713 19.70 11.96 -0.83
C SER A 713 19.25 12.23 -2.27
N GLU A 714 20.16 12.66 -3.15
CA GLU A 714 19.88 12.88 -4.56
C GLU A 714 19.56 11.57 -5.27
N LYS A 715 20.27 10.48 -4.94
CA LYS A 715 19.92 9.12 -5.40
C LYS A 715 18.47 8.75 -5.07
N LYS A 716 18.01 9.03 -3.85
CA LYS A 716 16.60 8.79 -3.46
C LYS A 716 15.65 9.67 -4.27
N CYS A 717 16.01 10.93 -4.52
CA CYS A 717 15.20 11.86 -5.31
C CYS A 717 15.02 11.39 -6.75
N ARG A 718 16.11 11.01 -7.44
CA ARG A 718 16.08 10.53 -8.82
C ARG A 718 15.28 9.22 -8.96
N LEU A 719 15.49 8.28 -8.05
CA LEU A 719 14.71 7.03 -8.03
C LEU A 719 13.21 7.31 -7.86
N ARG A 720 12.83 8.19 -6.94
CA ARG A 720 11.44 8.62 -6.78
C ARG A 720 10.88 9.20 -8.08
N ARG A 721 11.67 9.99 -8.81
CA ARG A 721 11.23 10.60 -10.07
C ARG A 721 11.01 9.56 -11.17
N LEU A 722 11.94 8.60 -11.34
CA LEU A 722 11.77 7.46 -12.27
C LEU A 722 10.51 6.64 -11.96
N PHE A 723 10.22 6.46 -10.68
CA PHE A 723 9.03 5.69 -10.27
C PHE A 723 7.73 6.46 -10.50
N GLN A 724 7.76 7.79 -10.41
CA GLN A 724 6.63 8.62 -10.79
C GLN A 724 6.38 8.65 -12.31
N SER A 725 7.43 8.59 -13.14
CA SER A 725 7.27 8.56 -14.61
C SER A 725 6.73 7.21 -15.10
N VAL A 726 7.16 6.09 -14.48
CA VAL A 726 6.68 4.73 -14.82
C VAL A 726 5.30 4.45 -14.21
N GLY A 727 4.99 5.06 -13.06
CA GLY A 727 3.76 4.86 -12.30
C GLY A 727 2.86 6.09 -12.32
N ALA A 728 2.37 6.50 -13.50
CA ALA A 728 1.28 7.47 -13.62
C ALA A 728 -0.03 6.88 -13.08
N GLY A 729 -0.14 6.82 -11.78
CA GLY A 729 -1.29 7.39 -11.12
C GLY A 729 -1.10 7.29 -9.64
N THR A 730 -0.79 8.46 -9.13
CA THR A 730 -0.61 8.84 -7.75
C THR A 730 -1.85 8.54 -6.93
N ILE A 731 -1.60 7.83 -5.84
CA ILE A 731 -2.38 7.92 -4.60
C ILE A 731 -2.43 9.40 -4.19
N SER A 732 -3.63 9.93 -4.03
CA SER A 732 -3.88 11.25 -3.45
C SER A 732 -3.69 11.16 -1.94
N LEU A 733 -2.65 11.83 -1.42
CA LEU A 733 -2.42 12.06 0.02
C LEU A 733 -3.33 13.19 0.56
N LYS A 734 -4.53 13.38 -0.02
CA LYS A 734 -5.55 14.31 0.49
C LYS A 734 -6.64 13.62 1.32
N ASP A 735 -6.72 12.30 1.32
CA ASP A 735 -7.78 11.56 2.04
C ASP A 735 -7.29 10.90 3.36
N ALA A 736 -6.08 11.21 3.82
CA ALA A 736 -5.49 10.70 5.08
C ALA A 736 -5.30 11.79 6.16
N LEU A 737 -5.92 12.95 5.96
CA LEU A 737 -6.02 14.03 6.94
C LEU A 737 -7.48 14.50 7.05
N ASN A 738 -8.39 13.56 7.28
CA ASN A 738 -9.52 13.86 8.14
C ASN A 738 -9.02 13.58 9.56
N TYR A 739 -8.46 14.61 10.18
CA TYR A 739 -8.46 14.64 11.63
C TYR A 739 -9.94 14.69 12.02
N ASP A 740 -10.42 13.64 12.67
CA ASP A 740 -11.60 13.75 13.52
C ASP A 740 -11.37 14.96 14.41
N VAL A 741 -12.19 15.99 14.21
CA VAL A 741 -12.40 17.00 15.22
C VAL A 741 -13.08 16.23 16.34
N SER A 742 -12.29 15.74 17.29
CA SER A 742 -12.77 15.37 18.62
C SER A 742 -13.77 16.44 19.04
N GLU A 743 -15.01 16.03 19.33
CA GLU A 743 -15.96 16.86 20.06
C GLU A 743 -15.20 17.44 21.26
N VAL A 744 -14.89 18.74 21.16
CA VAL A 744 -14.25 19.47 22.23
C VAL A 744 -15.29 19.50 23.34
N SER A 745 -15.02 18.75 24.41
CA SER A 745 -15.72 18.90 25.68
C SER A 745 -15.96 20.38 25.93
N ASP A 746 -17.18 20.77 26.24
CA ASP A 746 -17.50 22.14 26.63
C ASP A 746 -16.57 22.54 27.80
N GLU A 747 -15.48 23.24 27.49
CA GLU A 747 -14.62 23.85 28.50
C GLU A 747 -15.54 24.83 29.26
N ASP A 748 -15.63 24.64 30.57
CA ASP A 748 -16.46 25.44 31.46
C ASP A 748 -15.90 26.87 31.48
N ILE A 749 -16.68 27.84 31.00
CA ILE A 749 -16.27 29.25 30.96
C ILE A 749 -16.58 29.94 32.30
N SER A 750 -16.87 29.18 33.35
CA SER A 750 -17.09 29.71 34.70
C SER A 750 -16.03 30.72 35.12
N ASP A 751 -14.76 30.48 34.76
CA ASP A 751 -13.62 31.35 35.08
C ASP A 751 -13.65 32.72 34.40
N PHE A 752 -14.35 32.86 33.28
CA PHE A 752 -14.49 34.12 32.52
C PHE A 752 -15.94 34.63 32.51
N ALA A 753 -16.90 33.92 33.08
CA ALA A 753 -18.28 34.36 33.19
C ALA A 753 -18.40 35.67 33.99
N VAL A 754 -17.52 35.85 34.98
CA VAL A 754 -17.40 37.08 35.78
C VAL A 754 -17.06 38.31 34.92
N ILE A 755 -16.41 38.15 33.76
CA ILE A 755 -16.14 39.25 32.81
C ILE A 755 -17.45 39.89 32.31
N LEU A 756 -18.52 39.10 32.21
CA LEU A 756 -19.84 39.57 31.82
C LEU A 756 -20.63 40.15 33.00
N GLU A 757 -20.24 39.86 34.24
CA GLU A 757 -20.88 40.41 35.46
C GLU A 757 -20.23 41.74 35.90
N ASP A 758 -18.92 41.93 35.68
CA ASP A 758 -18.20 43.21 35.82
C ASP A 758 -18.48 44.20 34.65
N SER A 759 -19.41 43.85 33.75
CA SER A 759 -19.64 44.42 32.42
C SER A 759 -20.14 45.87 32.35
N PHE A 760 -20.48 46.51 33.47
CA PHE A 760 -20.85 47.94 33.49
C PHE A 760 -19.69 48.87 33.07
N HIS A 761 -18.47 48.35 32.92
CA HIS A 761 -17.26 49.13 32.60
C HIS A 761 -16.43 48.61 31.41
N LEU A 762 -16.97 47.73 30.55
CA LEU A 762 -16.28 47.37 29.31
C LEU A 762 -16.33 48.55 28.34
N GLU A 763 -15.35 49.46 28.43
CA GLU A 763 -15.17 50.55 27.48
C GLU A 763 -15.19 49.98 26.05
N GLU A 764 -16.08 50.52 25.21
CA GLU A 764 -16.20 50.08 23.84
C GLU A 764 -14.91 50.46 23.12
N VAL A 765 -14.07 49.46 22.84
CA VAL A 765 -12.91 49.66 21.99
C VAL A 765 -13.46 49.86 20.59
N VAL A 766 -13.31 51.07 20.07
CA VAL A 766 -13.60 51.39 18.66
C VAL A 766 -12.26 51.43 17.93
N PRO A 767 -11.88 50.36 17.22
CA PRO A 767 -10.68 50.38 16.39
C PRO A 767 -10.83 51.42 15.28
N ASP A 768 -9.70 51.84 14.71
CA ASP A 768 -9.70 52.69 13.53
C ASP A 768 -10.66 52.17 12.46
N GLU A 769 -11.58 53.03 12.02
CA GLU A 769 -12.71 52.65 11.16
C GLU A 769 -12.25 51.98 9.86
N ALA A 770 -11.11 52.42 9.30
CA ALA A 770 -10.56 51.85 8.08
C ALA A 770 -10.11 50.40 8.27
N VAL A 771 -9.48 50.10 9.42
CA VAL A 771 -9.05 48.73 9.73
C VAL A 771 -10.24 47.86 10.09
N GLN A 772 -11.21 48.41 10.80
CA GLN A 772 -12.48 47.75 11.10
C GLN A 772 -13.20 47.36 9.80
N ASN A 773 -13.33 48.29 8.85
CA ASN A 773 -13.88 48.06 7.51
C ASN A 773 -13.15 46.93 6.79
N TYR A 774 -11.81 46.94 6.84
CA TYR A 774 -10.98 45.94 6.18
C TYR A 774 -11.18 44.52 6.76
N ILE A 775 -11.15 44.38 8.09
CA ILE A 775 -11.30 43.08 8.78
C ILE A 775 -12.74 42.56 8.64
N CYS A 776 -13.72 43.39 8.99
CA CYS A 776 -15.14 43.02 8.92
C CYS A 776 -15.56 42.73 7.48
N GLY A 777 -15.02 43.46 6.50
CA GLY A 777 -15.22 43.19 5.07
C GLY A 777 -14.69 41.82 4.64
N TYR A 778 -13.52 41.42 5.15
CA TYR A 778 -12.98 40.07 4.91
C TYR A 778 -13.84 38.98 5.56
N VAL A 779 -14.28 39.17 6.80
CA VAL A 779 -15.18 38.24 7.51
C VAL A 779 -16.47 38.05 6.71
N SER A 780 -17.11 39.16 6.32
CA SER A 780 -18.32 39.17 5.51
C SER A 780 -18.14 38.43 4.19
N HIS A 781 -17.02 38.67 3.49
CA HIS A 781 -16.67 37.95 2.26
C HIS A 781 -16.48 36.45 2.51
N SER A 782 -15.84 36.06 3.61
CA SER A 782 -15.58 34.65 3.92
C SER A 782 -16.87 33.89 4.26
N VAL A 783 -17.75 34.47 5.06
CA VAL A 783 -19.04 33.87 5.44
C VAL A 783 -19.97 33.76 4.22
N LEU A 784 -19.98 34.76 3.34
CA LEU A 784 -20.78 34.74 2.12
C LEU A 784 -20.30 33.73 1.07
N LYS A 785 -19.14 33.10 1.22
CA LYS A 785 -18.75 31.98 0.33
C LYS A 785 -19.56 30.71 0.62
N SER A 786 -20.03 30.54 1.84
CA SER A 786 -20.82 29.38 2.27
C SER A 786 -22.32 29.64 2.27
N LEU A 787 -22.74 30.89 2.13
CA LEU A 787 -24.15 31.29 2.15
C LEU A 787 -24.61 31.78 0.78
N SER A 788 -25.79 31.34 0.34
CA SER A 788 -26.42 31.75 -0.93
C SER A 788 -27.63 32.67 -0.74
N CYS A 789 -27.94 33.06 0.50
CA CYS A 789 -29.11 33.86 0.85
C CYS A 789 -28.87 35.37 0.63
N SER A 790 -29.75 36.03 -0.12
CA SER A 790 -29.69 37.48 -0.40
C SER A 790 -29.92 38.35 0.84
N LEU A 791 -30.78 37.92 1.77
CA LEU A 791 -30.99 38.61 3.05
C LEU A 791 -29.72 38.55 3.91
N CYS A 792 -29.06 37.39 3.97
CA CYS A 792 -27.77 37.26 4.65
C CYS A 792 -26.69 38.13 4.00
N GLU A 793 -26.75 38.33 2.67
CA GLU A 793 -25.85 39.26 2.00
C GLU A 793 -26.05 40.70 2.46
N GLN A 794 -27.30 41.17 2.54
CA GLN A 794 -27.62 42.52 3.01
C GLN A 794 -27.25 42.72 4.49
N LEU A 795 -27.43 41.70 5.33
CA LEU A 795 -27.05 41.73 6.74
C LEU A 795 -25.54 41.75 6.96
N LEU A 796 -24.74 41.18 6.04
CA LEU A 796 -23.29 41.07 6.20
C LEU A 796 -22.52 42.20 5.50
N ARG A 797 -23.02 42.72 4.37
CA ARG A 797 -22.32 43.78 3.62
C ARG A 797 -23.26 44.81 3.01
N VAL A 798 -22.79 46.06 2.96
CA VAL A 798 -23.45 47.17 2.25
C VAL A 798 -23.18 47.11 0.75
N GLY A 799 -21.98 46.68 0.36
CA GLY A 799 -21.59 46.62 -1.05
C GLY A 799 -20.27 45.89 -1.27
N LYS A 800 -19.92 45.66 -2.54
CA LYS A 800 -18.67 45.00 -2.93
C LYS A 800 -17.94 45.81 -3.99
N GLY A 801 -16.66 46.09 -3.73
CA GLY A 801 -15.81 46.86 -4.64
C GLY A 801 -16.05 48.38 -4.61
N CYS A 802 -16.91 48.87 -3.72
CA CYS A 802 -17.20 50.29 -3.53
C CYS A 802 -16.13 50.96 -2.64
N GLY A 803 -15.72 52.18 -2.98
CA GLY A 803 -14.86 52.97 -2.08
C GLY A 803 -15.65 53.48 -0.86
N THR A 804 -14.96 53.73 0.24
CA THR A 804 -15.52 54.29 1.48
C THR A 804 -15.13 55.76 1.69
N GLY A 805 -14.25 56.32 0.84
CA GLY A 805 -13.66 57.64 1.03
C GLY A 805 -12.47 57.65 2.00
N ASP A 806 -12.17 56.50 2.61
CA ASP A 806 -11.01 56.34 3.48
C ASP A 806 -9.77 55.97 2.66
N VAL A 807 -8.68 56.72 2.84
CA VAL A 807 -7.44 56.58 2.07
C VAL A 807 -6.81 55.19 2.22
N TYR A 808 -6.87 54.59 3.42
CA TYR A 808 -6.28 53.28 3.69
C TYR A 808 -7.09 52.16 3.02
N PHE A 809 -8.41 52.14 3.25
CA PHE A 809 -9.30 51.12 2.71
C PHE A 809 -9.37 51.19 1.18
N ASP A 810 -9.52 52.40 0.63
CA ASP A 810 -9.66 52.59 -0.82
C ASP A 810 -8.39 52.23 -1.58
N HIS A 811 -7.20 52.45 -0.98
CA HIS A 811 -5.93 51.98 -1.56
C HIS A 811 -5.85 50.44 -1.63
N LEU A 812 -6.46 49.72 -0.68
CA LEU A 812 -6.48 48.26 -0.65
C LEU A 812 -7.65 47.64 -1.45
N GLN A 813 -8.69 48.42 -1.75
CA GLN A 813 -9.96 47.95 -2.32
C GLN A 813 -9.78 47.14 -3.61
N ARG A 814 -9.03 47.66 -4.60
CA ARG A 814 -8.81 47.02 -5.92
C ARG A 814 -10.11 46.46 -6.56
N GLY A 815 -11.26 47.04 -6.21
CA GLY A 815 -12.61 46.62 -6.62
C GLY A 815 -13.08 45.25 -6.09
N GLY A 816 -12.47 44.70 -5.03
CA GLY A 816 -12.73 43.33 -4.56
C GLY A 816 -13.20 43.16 -3.12
N LEU A 817 -12.85 44.08 -2.23
CA LEU A 817 -13.22 44.06 -0.81
C LEU A 817 -14.71 44.36 -0.64
N SER A 818 -15.30 43.74 0.38
CA SER A 818 -16.68 44.03 0.79
C SER A 818 -16.66 45.17 1.81
N VAL A 819 -17.61 46.10 1.67
CA VAL A 819 -17.88 47.10 2.70
C VAL A 819 -18.83 46.45 3.70
N PRO A 820 -18.40 46.22 4.95
CA PRO A 820 -19.20 45.51 5.94
C PRO A 820 -20.42 46.34 6.36
N SER A 821 -21.47 45.64 6.76
CA SER A 821 -22.65 46.23 7.40
C SER A 821 -22.35 46.74 8.82
N HIS A 822 -23.28 47.51 9.38
CA HIS A 822 -23.15 48.01 10.76
C HIS A 822 -23.20 46.86 11.77
N GLU A 823 -24.02 45.85 11.49
CA GLU A 823 -24.24 44.67 12.32
C GLU A 823 -22.93 43.89 12.54
N ILE A 824 -22.13 43.69 11.49
CA ILE A 824 -20.86 42.96 11.62
C ILE A 824 -19.79 43.80 12.33
N LYS A 825 -19.78 45.11 12.10
CA LYS A 825 -18.91 46.03 12.86
C LYS A 825 -19.22 45.98 14.34
N TYR A 826 -20.51 45.96 14.70
CA TYR A 826 -20.95 45.86 16.08
C TYR A 826 -20.49 44.55 16.73
N VAL A 827 -20.71 43.40 16.09
CA VAL A 827 -20.22 42.09 16.57
C VAL A 827 -18.71 42.11 16.79
N PHE A 828 -17.97 42.71 15.85
CA PHE A 828 -16.51 42.84 15.97
C PHE A 828 -16.11 43.72 17.15
N ASN A 829 -16.78 44.84 17.41
CA ASN A 829 -16.49 45.72 18.55
C ASN A 829 -16.73 45.01 19.89
N GLN A 830 -17.82 44.25 20.01
CA GLN A 830 -18.10 43.47 21.22
C GLN A 830 -16.99 42.43 21.47
N MET A 831 -16.62 41.69 20.44
CA MET A 831 -15.53 40.72 20.49
C MET A 831 -14.18 41.37 20.84
N ALA A 832 -13.87 42.51 20.21
CA ALA A 832 -12.62 43.24 20.43
C ALA A 832 -12.53 43.80 21.86
N SER A 833 -13.63 44.33 22.39
CA SER A 833 -13.70 44.85 23.75
C SER A 833 -13.48 43.73 24.78
N ILE A 834 -14.08 42.55 24.58
CA ILE A 834 -13.85 41.37 25.45
C ILE A 834 -12.38 40.96 25.39
N PHE A 835 -11.81 40.84 24.19
CA PHE A 835 -10.42 40.42 24.05
C PHE A 835 -9.43 41.42 24.64
N GLN A 836 -9.66 42.72 24.45
CA GLN A 836 -8.85 43.77 25.05
C GLN A 836 -8.89 43.70 26.58
N PHE A 837 -10.07 43.48 27.17
CA PHE A 837 -10.22 43.34 28.61
C PHE A 837 -9.44 42.13 29.16
N ILE A 838 -9.51 40.98 28.46
CA ILE A 838 -8.76 39.77 28.83
C ILE A 838 -7.25 40.04 28.85
N ILE A 839 -6.72 40.72 27.82
CA ILE A 839 -5.27 40.97 27.72
C ILE A 839 -4.81 42.08 28.68
N THR A 840 -5.65 43.06 28.97
CA THR A 840 -5.27 44.18 29.86
C THR A 840 -5.29 43.75 31.33
N SER A 841 -6.04 42.71 31.67
CA SER A 841 -6.16 42.19 33.03
C SER A 841 -5.18 41.05 33.28
N GLU A 842 -4.16 41.27 34.12
CA GLU A 842 -3.07 40.31 34.35
C GLU A 842 -3.57 38.91 34.80
N ASP A 843 -4.64 38.86 35.59
CA ASP A 843 -5.23 37.60 36.06
C ASP A 843 -5.98 36.85 34.94
N TYR A 844 -6.77 37.55 34.14
CA TYR A 844 -7.50 36.94 33.03
C TYR A 844 -6.56 36.60 31.86
N GLU A 845 -5.49 37.36 31.64
CA GLU A 845 -4.47 37.07 30.64
C GLU A 845 -3.75 35.75 30.97
N LYS A 846 -3.28 35.60 32.22
CA LYS A 846 -2.63 34.36 32.69
C LYS A 846 -3.56 33.17 32.59
N LYS A 847 -4.82 33.32 33.01
CA LYS A 847 -5.84 32.28 32.85
C LYS A 847 -6.04 31.95 31.38
N PHE A 848 -6.23 32.95 30.52
CA PHE A 848 -6.47 32.77 29.10
C PHE A 848 -5.37 31.93 28.43
N PHE A 849 -4.09 32.20 28.72
CA PHE A 849 -2.97 31.42 28.19
C PHE A 849 -2.85 29.98 28.73
N GLN A 850 -3.57 29.62 29.80
CA GLN A 850 -3.62 28.25 30.32
C GLN A 850 -4.60 27.35 29.56
N TYR A 851 -5.57 27.94 28.84
CA TYR A 851 -6.57 27.20 28.09
C TYR A 851 -6.06 26.78 26.71
N SER A 852 -6.56 25.64 26.22
CA SER A 852 -6.16 25.11 24.92
C SER A 852 -6.94 25.74 23.75
N ASN A 853 -8.18 26.18 24.00
CA ASN A 853 -9.10 26.64 22.96
C ASN A 853 -9.57 28.09 23.16
N HIS A 854 -8.61 29.01 23.06
CA HIS A 854 -8.82 30.47 23.12
C HIS A 854 -9.99 30.97 22.23
N LYS A 855 -10.18 30.38 21.04
CA LYS A 855 -11.23 30.78 20.11
C LYS A 855 -12.62 30.49 20.66
N ASN A 856 -12.82 29.33 21.28
CA ASN A 856 -14.11 28.94 21.85
C ASN A 856 -14.50 29.88 23.00
N ILE A 857 -13.54 30.23 23.86
CA ILE A 857 -13.74 31.16 24.98
C ILE A 857 -14.23 32.52 24.48
N ILE A 858 -13.50 33.15 23.54
CA ILE A 858 -13.89 34.44 22.96
C ILE A 858 -15.25 34.35 22.27
N THR A 859 -15.51 33.27 21.52
CA THR A 859 -16.77 33.09 20.79
C THR A 859 -17.96 33.03 21.74
N LYS A 860 -17.88 32.18 22.78
CA LYS A 860 -18.98 32.02 23.74
C LYS A 860 -19.20 33.27 24.60
N LEU A 861 -18.13 33.97 25.02
CA LEU A 861 -18.25 35.26 25.72
C LEU A 861 -18.91 36.33 24.82
N THR A 862 -18.50 36.40 23.56
CA THR A 862 -19.11 37.33 22.59
C THR A 862 -20.58 37.01 22.37
N MET A 863 -20.95 35.74 22.22
CA MET A 863 -22.35 35.33 22.06
C MET A 863 -23.21 35.69 23.27
N ARG A 864 -22.73 35.46 24.50
CA ARG A 864 -23.45 35.86 25.71
C ARG A 864 -23.64 37.38 25.78
N ARG A 865 -22.59 38.15 25.50
CA ARG A 865 -22.67 39.63 25.48
C ARG A 865 -23.65 40.16 24.43
N LEU A 866 -23.72 39.53 23.26
CA LEU A 866 -24.69 39.90 22.23
C LEU A 866 -26.14 39.56 22.64
N GLN A 867 -26.35 38.50 23.43
CA GLN A 867 -27.65 38.17 24.01
C GLN A 867 -28.08 39.17 25.09
N GLU A 868 -27.15 39.62 25.94
CA GLU A 868 -27.42 40.64 26.98
C GLU A 868 -27.77 42.02 26.39
N ASN A 869 -27.25 42.34 25.20
CA ASN A 869 -27.49 43.61 24.51
C ASN A 869 -28.71 43.57 23.55
N ASP A 870 -29.56 42.54 23.61
CA ASP A 870 -30.72 42.35 22.73
C ASP A 870 -30.40 42.47 21.22
N PHE A 871 -29.23 42.00 20.79
CA PHE A 871 -28.79 42.11 19.38
C PHE A 871 -29.52 41.13 18.44
N PHE A 872 -30.05 40.02 18.97
CA PHE A 872 -30.62 38.91 18.19
C PHE A 872 -32.14 38.97 18.07
#